data_AF-A0A0G4KZD5-F1
#
_entry.id   AF-A0A0G4KZD5-F1
#
_cell.length_a   1.000
_cell.length_b   1.000
_cell.length_c   1.000
_cell.angle_alpha   90.00
_cell.angle_beta   90.00
_cell.angle_gamma   90.00
#
_symmetry.space_group_name_H-M   'P 1'
#
loop_
_entity.id
_entity.type
_entity.pdbx_description
1 polymer ?
#
loop_
_entity_poly.entity_id
_entity_poly.type
_entity_poly.pdbx_seq_one_letter_code
_entity_poly.pdbx_strand_id
1 'polypeptide(L)'
;MSSAPSNEVLILDGGLGTSLGDKYGVRFDKSTPLWSSHMLVSDQDTLLACQKDFGDVPVDIILTATYQFSIHGFANTRTAHFPDGIDRTKIASYARDAIAIAHSAGKANGGQVALSVGPYGACMIPGQEYTGKYDPEHDTPGDLAAWHLERFRILEEAGGFSSPVSYVAVETMPRLDEIVAARKALDDLGAKAANTPFWIACVFPGEEMALPDGASISSAKQRRRLKTHDGHRKYKSPHFFGPSLEPLVMSSSASNKVLILDGGLGTSLGDKYGVRFDKSTPLWSSHMLVSDQDTLLACQKDFGDVPVDIILTATYQFSIHGFANTRTAQFPDGIDRTKIASFARDAIAIAHSAGKANGGQVALSVGPYGACMIPGQEYTGKYDPEHDSPEDLAAWHLERFRIFEEAGGFSSPVSYVAVETMPRLDEIVAARKALDDLGAKAANTPFWIACVFPGEEMALPDGASISSAVDAMLNPAVARSQPWGIGINCTKIWKLKELIARFEAAVTDQVQAGHVNEAPALVLYPDGTDGEVYNTTTQTWELPAGGKVQGAPWEEQLAEIVRDAKTRGKWKQIVVGGCCKASHAHLARLRDCVLNGNEQAKNENQFAIPNARDDLGAKAANTPFWIACVFPGEEMALPDGASISSAVDAMLNPAVARSQPWGIGINCTKVWKLKELIARFEAAVADQVQAGHVNEAPALVLYPDGTDGEVYNTTTQTWELPAGGKVQGAPWEEQLAEIVRDAKTRGKWKQIVVGGCCKASHAHLARLRDCVLNGNEQAKNE
;
A
#
# COMPACT_ATOMS: atom_id res chain seq x y z
N MET A 1 -24.82 -32.61 -6.64
CA MET A 1 -25.20 -33.47 -5.50
C MET A 1 -24.61 -32.82 -4.25
N SER A 2 -25.29 -32.88 -3.10
CA SER A 2 -24.68 -32.42 -1.85
C SER A 2 -23.76 -33.53 -1.32
N SER A 3 -22.48 -33.23 -1.16
CA SER A 3 -21.51 -34.10 -0.48
C SER A 3 -21.51 -33.78 1.01
N ALA A 4 -21.65 -34.80 1.86
CA ALA A 4 -21.47 -34.63 3.30
C ALA A 4 -20.04 -34.14 3.63
N PRO A 5 -19.84 -33.37 4.71
CA PRO A 5 -18.50 -32.90 5.10
C PRO A 5 -17.57 -34.09 5.37
N SER A 6 -16.36 -34.02 4.83
CA SER A 6 -15.30 -35.00 5.01
C SER A 6 -14.78 -34.95 6.44
N ASN A 7 -15.21 -35.91 7.27
CA ASN A 7 -14.83 -36.04 8.67
C ASN A 7 -13.38 -36.57 8.84
N GLU A 8 -12.45 -35.87 8.20
CA GLU A 8 -11.04 -36.18 8.01
C GLU A 8 -10.19 -35.36 8.99
N VAL A 9 -9.00 -35.87 9.32
CA VAL A 9 -8.02 -35.15 10.12
C VAL A 9 -6.73 -35.05 9.32
N LEU A 10 -6.26 -33.83 9.10
CA LEU A 10 -4.99 -33.55 8.41
C LEU A 10 -3.89 -33.32 9.45
N ILE A 11 -2.70 -33.85 9.18
CA ILE A 11 -1.50 -33.63 9.98
C ILE A 11 -0.72 -32.44 9.40
N LEU A 12 -0.56 -31.40 10.21
CA LEU A 12 0.33 -30.26 9.95
C LEU A 12 1.76 -30.59 10.44
N ASP A 13 2.74 -29.80 10.02
CA ASP A 13 4.15 -30.02 10.32
C ASP A 13 4.56 -29.59 11.75
N GLY A 14 5.81 -29.12 11.91
CA GLY A 14 6.51 -29.09 13.19
C GLY A 14 7.15 -27.75 13.53
N GLY A 15 7.70 -27.67 14.74
CA GLY A 15 8.50 -26.53 15.20
C GLY A 15 9.82 -26.42 14.45
N LEU A 16 9.79 -25.78 13.27
CA LEU A 16 10.93 -25.59 12.37
C LEU A 16 12.13 -24.94 13.08
N GLY A 17 11.91 -23.81 13.76
CA GLY A 17 12.98 -23.11 14.50
C GLY A 17 13.62 -23.98 15.59
N THR A 18 12.83 -24.72 16.35
CA THR A 18 13.35 -25.66 17.36
C THR A 18 14.05 -26.86 16.72
N SER A 19 13.55 -27.41 15.62
CA SER A 19 14.17 -28.57 14.95
C SER A 19 15.52 -28.22 14.31
N LEU A 20 15.63 -27.02 13.71
CA LEU A 20 16.90 -26.44 13.26
C LEU A 20 17.90 -26.31 14.42
N GLY A 21 17.45 -25.83 15.58
CA GLY A 21 18.30 -25.67 16.77
C GLY A 21 18.72 -26.97 17.44
N ASP A 22 17.78 -27.91 17.59
CA ASP A 22 17.95 -29.14 18.38
C ASP A 22 18.64 -30.26 17.58
N LYS A 23 18.32 -30.43 16.29
CA LYS A 23 18.91 -31.49 15.43
C LYS A 23 20.06 -30.97 14.55
N TYR A 24 19.91 -29.81 13.93
CA TYR A 24 20.90 -29.26 12.98
C TYR A 24 21.93 -28.34 13.65
N GLY A 25 21.78 -28.08 14.95
CA GLY A 25 22.74 -27.28 15.73
C GLY A 25 22.70 -25.78 15.41
N VAL A 26 21.73 -25.31 14.63
CA VAL A 26 21.58 -23.90 14.22
C VAL A 26 21.45 -23.01 15.46
N ARG A 27 22.10 -21.85 15.44
CA ARG A 27 21.99 -20.83 16.49
C ARG A 27 21.60 -19.52 15.82
N PHE A 28 20.34 -19.12 15.99
CA PHE A 28 19.86 -17.82 15.51
C PHE A 28 20.56 -16.70 16.30
N ASP A 29 21.02 -15.68 15.59
CA ASP A 29 21.65 -14.52 16.22
C ASP A 29 20.55 -13.67 16.88
N LYS A 30 20.72 -13.35 18.17
CA LYS A 30 19.75 -12.58 18.95
C LYS A 30 19.63 -11.11 18.49
N SER A 31 20.49 -10.67 17.59
CA SER A 31 20.49 -9.34 16.97
C SER A 31 19.81 -9.27 15.58
N THR A 32 19.28 -10.38 15.04
CA THR A 32 18.38 -10.36 13.87
C THR A 32 16.92 -10.59 14.30
N PRO A 33 15.96 -9.89 13.67
CA PRO A 33 14.54 -10.21 13.78
C PRO A 33 14.13 -11.46 12.98
N LEU A 34 14.97 -11.96 12.07
CA LEU A 34 14.70 -13.15 11.27
C LEU A 34 15.19 -14.40 12.00
N TRP A 35 14.27 -15.28 12.39
CA TRP A 35 14.62 -16.58 12.98
C TRP A 35 14.77 -17.64 11.89
N SER A 36 13.77 -18.52 11.68
CA SER A 36 13.83 -19.54 10.63
C SER A 36 13.94 -18.93 9.23
N SER A 37 13.33 -17.74 9.03
CA SER A 37 13.46 -16.96 7.80
C SER A 37 14.89 -16.51 7.47
N HIS A 38 15.82 -16.46 8.44
CA HIS A 38 17.23 -16.16 8.17
C HIS A 38 17.92 -17.27 7.37
N MET A 39 17.47 -18.53 7.52
CA MET A 39 18.05 -19.66 6.80
C MET A 39 17.90 -19.51 5.27
N LEU A 40 16.89 -18.75 4.81
CA LEU A 40 16.69 -18.41 3.40
C LEU A 40 17.86 -17.63 2.79
N VAL A 41 18.68 -16.95 3.60
CA VAL A 41 19.85 -16.19 3.15
C VAL A 41 21.19 -16.73 3.64
N SER A 42 21.20 -17.57 4.69
CA SER A 42 22.43 -18.12 5.26
C SER A 42 22.73 -19.57 4.91
N ASP A 43 21.70 -20.43 4.83
CA ASP A 43 21.86 -21.87 4.59
C ASP A 43 20.53 -22.53 4.18
N GLN A 44 20.24 -22.51 2.87
CA GLN A 44 19.04 -23.12 2.31
C GLN A 44 19.11 -24.66 2.30
N ASP A 45 20.30 -25.26 2.32
CA ASP A 45 20.47 -26.72 2.30
C ASP A 45 20.10 -27.34 3.66
N THR A 46 20.54 -26.74 4.77
CA THR A 46 20.11 -27.12 6.13
C THR A 46 18.62 -26.86 6.33
N LEU A 47 18.07 -25.78 5.75
CA LEU A 47 16.62 -25.54 5.78
C LEU A 47 15.85 -26.65 5.05
N LEU A 48 16.27 -27.00 3.84
CA LEU A 48 15.67 -28.09 3.05
C LEU A 48 15.80 -29.44 3.75
N ALA A 49 16.93 -29.72 4.41
CA ALA A 49 17.11 -30.93 5.19
C ALA A 49 16.14 -30.98 6.40
N CYS A 50 16.00 -29.86 7.13
CA CYS A 50 15.10 -29.79 8.29
C CYS A 50 13.61 -29.82 7.90
N GLN A 51 13.23 -29.30 6.73
CA GLN A 51 11.86 -29.46 6.23
C GLN A 51 11.60 -30.87 5.67
N LYS A 52 12.61 -31.51 5.07
CA LYS A 52 12.52 -32.92 4.65
C LYS A 52 12.29 -33.87 5.81
N ASP A 53 12.84 -33.62 6.99
CA ASP A 53 12.48 -34.39 8.19
C ASP A 53 10.97 -34.45 8.43
N PHE A 54 10.26 -33.33 8.26
CA PHE A 54 8.81 -33.29 8.36
C PHE A 54 8.12 -33.91 7.15
N GLY A 55 8.70 -33.80 5.95
CA GLY A 55 8.16 -34.36 4.70
C GLY A 55 8.42 -35.86 4.47
N ASP A 56 9.42 -36.45 5.13
CA ASP A 56 9.68 -37.89 5.17
C ASP A 56 8.68 -38.61 6.10
N VAL A 57 8.21 -37.92 7.14
CA VAL A 57 6.95 -38.23 7.80
C VAL A 57 5.82 -37.88 6.81
N PRO A 58 4.76 -38.70 6.66
CA PRO A 58 3.61 -38.32 5.85
C PRO A 58 2.74 -37.29 6.60
N VAL A 59 3.23 -36.06 6.73
CA VAL A 59 2.41 -34.89 7.07
C VAL A 59 1.62 -34.47 5.83
N ASP A 60 0.37 -34.06 6.01
CA ASP A 60 -0.51 -33.68 4.91
C ASP A 60 -0.32 -32.20 4.51
N ILE A 61 0.23 -31.37 5.42
CA ILE A 61 0.55 -29.95 5.19
C ILE A 61 1.94 -29.60 5.78
N ILE A 62 2.73 -28.78 5.07
CA ILE A 62 4.03 -28.22 5.51
C ILE A 62 4.03 -26.70 5.40
N LEU A 63 4.51 -26.02 6.45
CA LEU A 63 4.68 -24.57 6.51
C LEU A 63 6.00 -24.12 5.85
N THR A 64 5.95 -23.01 5.11
CA THR A 64 7.15 -22.31 4.61
C THR A 64 7.91 -21.60 5.72
N ALA A 65 9.21 -21.32 5.51
CA ALA A 65 10.04 -20.56 6.43
C ALA A 65 9.76 -19.03 6.44
N THR A 66 8.50 -18.60 6.28
CA THR A 66 8.11 -17.19 6.10
C THR A 66 7.51 -16.52 7.34
N TYR A 67 7.50 -17.19 8.50
CA TYR A 67 6.91 -16.66 9.74
C TYR A 67 7.37 -15.23 10.09
N GLN A 68 8.70 -14.98 10.16
CA GLN A 68 9.29 -13.64 10.43
C GLN A 68 9.54 -12.80 9.16
N PHE A 69 9.09 -13.26 8.00
CA PHE A 69 9.42 -12.65 6.71
C PHE A 69 8.74 -11.28 6.55
N SER A 70 9.51 -10.19 6.54
CA SER A 70 9.03 -8.80 6.44
C SER A 70 10.12 -7.87 5.90
N ILE A 71 9.78 -6.73 5.25
CA ILE A 71 10.82 -5.79 4.78
C ILE A 71 11.60 -5.21 5.95
N HIS A 72 10.92 -4.90 7.07
CA HIS A 72 11.57 -4.56 8.33
C HIS A 72 12.61 -5.61 8.73
N GLY A 73 12.23 -6.89 8.75
CA GLY A 73 13.07 -7.98 9.19
C GLY A 73 14.35 -8.14 8.34
N PHE A 74 14.21 -8.15 7.02
CA PHE A 74 15.35 -8.28 6.10
C PHE A 74 16.26 -7.03 6.10
N ALA A 75 15.68 -5.83 6.18
CA ALA A 75 16.47 -4.59 6.19
C ALA A 75 17.27 -4.39 7.49
N ASN A 76 16.72 -4.80 8.64
CA ASN A 76 17.37 -4.65 9.95
C ASN A 76 18.27 -5.84 10.32
N THR A 77 18.27 -6.92 9.53
CA THR A 77 19.21 -8.04 9.69
C THR A 77 20.60 -7.66 9.19
N ARG A 78 21.56 -7.48 10.12
CA ARG A 78 22.97 -7.25 9.81
C ARG A 78 23.81 -8.45 10.23
N THR A 79 24.64 -8.95 9.33
CA THR A 79 25.54 -10.08 9.60
C THR A 79 26.91 -9.87 8.94
N ALA A 80 27.87 -10.78 9.18
CA ALA A 80 29.15 -10.76 8.48
C ALA A 80 29.04 -10.91 6.95
N HIS A 81 27.92 -11.44 6.44
CA HIS A 81 27.63 -11.55 5.00
C HIS A 81 26.77 -10.40 4.47
N PHE A 82 25.98 -9.76 5.35
CA PHE A 82 25.09 -8.64 5.03
C PHE A 82 25.32 -7.48 6.02
N PRO A 83 26.49 -6.80 5.98
CA PRO A 83 26.82 -5.75 6.97
C PRO A 83 25.89 -4.54 6.87
N ASP A 84 25.43 -4.21 5.65
CA ASP A 84 24.59 -3.05 5.36
C ASP A 84 23.08 -3.30 5.55
N GLY A 85 22.69 -4.55 5.80
CA GLY A 85 21.30 -5.05 5.72
C GLY A 85 21.12 -5.99 4.53
N ILE A 86 20.02 -6.76 4.48
CA ILE A 86 19.72 -7.60 3.32
C ILE A 86 19.00 -6.77 2.25
N ASP A 87 19.46 -6.92 1.00
CA ASP A 87 18.92 -6.26 -0.19
C ASP A 87 17.39 -6.45 -0.34
N ARG A 88 16.65 -5.35 -0.23
CA ARG A 88 15.18 -5.34 -0.29
C ARG A 88 14.62 -5.86 -1.62
N THR A 89 15.36 -5.70 -2.73
CA THR A 89 14.92 -6.15 -4.05
C THR A 89 14.90 -7.68 -4.17
N LYS A 90 15.60 -8.39 -3.29
CA LYS A 90 15.69 -9.86 -3.28
C LYS A 90 14.69 -10.54 -2.34
N ILE A 91 13.92 -9.78 -1.57
CA ILE A 91 13.02 -10.35 -0.56
C ILE A 91 12.01 -11.30 -1.21
N ALA A 92 11.36 -10.92 -2.31
CA ALA A 92 10.44 -11.79 -3.03
C ALA A 92 11.09 -13.06 -3.62
N SER A 93 12.39 -13.03 -4.00
CA SER A 93 13.10 -14.28 -4.36
C SER A 93 13.27 -15.20 -3.15
N TYR A 94 13.57 -14.70 -1.95
CA TYR A 94 13.67 -15.54 -0.76
C TYR A 94 12.32 -16.15 -0.35
N ALA A 95 11.18 -15.50 -0.65
CA ALA A 95 9.86 -16.14 -0.52
C ALA A 95 9.62 -17.22 -1.58
N ARG A 96 10.04 -17.01 -2.84
CA ARG A 96 10.01 -18.06 -3.88
C ARG A 96 10.84 -19.27 -3.47
N ASP A 97 12.02 -19.05 -2.90
CA ASP A 97 12.87 -20.10 -2.34
C ASP A 97 12.17 -20.82 -1.18
N ALA A 98 11.57 -20.08 -0.23
CA ALA A 98 10.83 -20.68 0.90
C ALA A 98 9.68 -21.60 0.43
N ILE A 99 8.93 -21.20 -0.59
CA ILE A 99 7.87 -21.99 -1.22
C ILE A 99 8.46 -23.22 -1.93
N ALA A 100 9.55 -23.03 -2.69
CA ALA A 100 10.21 -24.11 -3.43
C ALA A 100 10.84 -25.17 -2.51
N ILE A 101 11.42 -24.77 -1.38
CA ILE A 101 12.01 -25.65 -0.37
C ILE A 101 10.91 -26.46 0.34
N ALA A 102 9.86 -25.81 0.85
CA ALA A 102 8.73 -26.49 1.49
C ALA A 102 8.02 -27.48 0.55
N HIS A 103 7.77 -27.08 -0.70
CA HIS A 103 7.23 -27.97 -1.73
C HIS A 103 8.17 -29.15 -2.00
N SER A 104 9.48 -28.91 -2.10
CA SER A 104 10.47 -29.97 -2.34
C SER A 104 10.63 -30.96 -1.18
N ALA A 105 10.28 -30.55 0.04
CA ALA A 105 10.18 -31.44 1.20
C ALA A 105 8.90 -32.28 1.15
N GLY A 106 7.72 -31.66 1.03
CA GLY A 106 6.43 -32.37 1.10
C GLY A 106 6.12 -33.27 -0.11
N LYS A 107 6.73 -32.99 -1.27
CA LYS A 107 6.46 -33.68 -2.55
C LYS A 107 6.61 -35.20 -2.50
N ALA A 108 7.47 -35.76 -1.63
CA ALA A 108 7.67 -37.20 -1.53
C ALA A 108 6.40 -37.94 -1.06
N ASN A 109 5.69 -37.39 -0.08
CA ASN A 109 4.46 -37.93 0.49
C ASN A 109 3.18 -37.24 -0.01
N GLY A 110 3.30 -36.29 -0.95
CA GLY A 110 2.16 -35.51 -1.47
C GLY A 110 1.69 -34.37 -0.57
N GLY A 111 2.49 -33.99 0.43
CA GLY A 111 2.17 -32.94 1.40
C GLY A 111 1.95 -31.58 0.72
N GLN A 112 0.89 -30.89 1.17
CA GLN A 112 0.47 -29.59 0.66
C GLN A 112 1.30 -28.47 1.31
N VAL A 113 1.49 -27.34 0.62
CA VAL A 113 2.28 -26.21 1.15
C VAL A 113 1.37 -25.14 1.73
N ALA A 114 1.71 -24.65 2.92
CA ALA A 114 1.07 -23.51 3.57
C ALA A 114 2.08 -22.36 3.79
N LEU A 115 1.70 -21.12 3.50
CA LEU A 115 2.54 -19.95 3.79
C LEU A 115 2.49 -19.57 5.27
N SER A 116 3.53 -19.81 6.06
CA SER A 116 3.59 -19.31 7.45
C SER A 116 3.74 -17.78 7.48
N VAL A 117 2.92 -17.08 8.26
CA VAL A 117 2.97 -15.61 8.42
C VAL A 117 2.70 -15.26 9.89
N GLY A 118 3.76 -15.06 10.68
CA GLY A 118 3.61 -14.60 12.07
C GLY A 118 3.12 -13.14 12.16
N PRO A 119 2.92 -12.60 13.37
CA PRO A 119 2.46 -11.23 13.58
C PRO A 119 3.58 -10.19 13.51
N TYR A 120 3.20 -8.91 13.65
CA TYR A 120 4.13 -7.78 13.78
C TYR A 120 5.24 -8.07 14.80
N GLY A 121 4.85 -8.43 16.02
CA GLY A 121 5.77 -8.69 17.13
C GLY A 121 6.77 -9.81 16.90
N ALA A 122 6.53 -10.73 15.95
CA ALA A 122 7.49 -11.79 15.61
C ALA A 122 8.68 -11.28 14.81
N CYS A 123 8.59 -10.06 14.26
CA CYS A 123 9.64 -9.42 13.47
C CYS A 123 10.43 -8.37 14.30
N MET A 124 10.32 -8.43 15.63
CA MET A 124 10.91 -7.47 16.58
C MET A 124 12.06 -8.08 17.40
N ILE A 125 12.90 -7.22 17.98
CA ILE A 125 13.97 -7.61 18.91
C ILE A 125 13.76 -6.87 20.25
N PRO A 126 13.54 -7.60 21.37
CA PRO A 126 13.17 -9.02 21.44
C PRO A 126 11.80 -9.27 20.79
N GLY A 127 11.50 -10.54 20.52
CA GLY A 127 10.19 -10.95 20.00
C GLY A 127 9.04 -10.58 20.94
N GLN A 128 8.01 -9.95 20.38
CA GLN A 128 6.83 -9.43 21.08
C GLN A 128 5.55 -10.17 20.68
N GLU A 129 5.65 -11.17 19.80
CA GLU A 129 4.51 -12.02 19.44
C GLU A 129 3.91 -12.72 20.65
N TYR A 130 4.74 -12.99 21.67
CA TYR A 130 4.31 -13.52 22.95
C TYR A 130 4.10 -12.43 24.03
N THR A 131 3.85 -11.17 23.66
CA THR A 131 3.33 -10.16 24.63
C THR A 131 2.28 -9.19 24.09
N GLY A 132 2.22 -8.94 22.77
CA GLY A 132 1.33 -7.94 22.14
C GLY A 132 1.65 -6.49 22.51
N LYS A 133 2.67 -6.26 23.34
CA LYS A 133 3.15 -4.96 23.78
C LYS A 133 4.14 -4.46 22.75
N TYR A 134 3.60 -3.82 21.73
CA TYR A 134 4.34 -3.37 20.56
C TYR A 134 5.01 -2.01 20.80
N ASP A 135 5.95 -1.66 19.92
CA ASP A 135 6.53 -0.33 19.95
C ASP A 135 5.49 0.74 19.55
N PRO A 136 5.56 1.97 20.10
CA PRO A 136 4.61 3.02 19.80
C PRO A 136 4.64 3.55 18.35
N GLU A 137 5.59 3.11 17.50
CA GLU A 137 5.68 3.55 16.10
C GLU A 137 4.77 2.73 15.19
N HIS A 138 4.28 1.55 15.63
CA HIS A 138 3.42 0.64 14.86
C HIS A 138 2.25 0.06 15.68
N ASP A 139 1.82 0.74 16.75
CA ASP A 139 0.84 0.24 17.72
C ASP A 139 -0.64 0.42 17.28
N THR A 140 -0.94 1.09 16.16
CA THR A 140 -2.34 1.33 15.76
C THR A 140 -2.88 0.27 14.79
N PRO A 141 -4.22 0.06 14.75
CA PRO A 141 -4.85 -0.87 13.81
C PRO A 141 -4.67 -0.49 12.33
N GLY A 142 -4.23 0.75 12.03
CA GLY A 142 -3.89 1.19 10.68
C GLY A 142 -2.49 0.74 10.27
N ASP A 143 -1.50 0.96 11.14
CA ASP A 143 -0.10 0.60 10.89
C ASP A 143 0.05 -0.92 10.75
N LEU A 144 -0.60 -1.67 11.65
CA LEU A 144 -0.65 -3.13 11.60
C LEU A 144 -1.30 -3.64 10.30
N ALA A 145 -2.33 -2.94 9.77
CA ALA A 145 -3.00 -3.34 8.53
C ALA A 145 -2.12 -3.06 7.30
N ALA A 146 -1.45 -1.91 7.27
CA ALA A 146 -0.48 -1.58 6.23
C ALA A 146 0.70 -2.56 6.22
N TRP A 147 1.22 -2.91 7.40
CA TRP A 147 2.33 -3.85 7.58
C TRP A 147 1.98 -5.28 7.13
N HIS A 148 0.80 -5.80 7.49
CA HIS A 148 0.35 -7.10 6.98
C HIS A 148 0.10 -7.06 5.47
N LEU A 149 -0.44 -5.96 4.92
CA LEU A 149 -0.68 -5.81 3.48
C LEU A 149 0.61 -5.72 2.65
N GLU A 150 1.66 -5.08 3.17
CA GLU A 150 3.02 -5.12 2.58
C GLU A 150 3.48 -6.58 2.43
N ARG A 151 3.41 -7.34 3.52
CA ARG A 151 3.89 -8.74 3.57
C ARG A 151 3.10 -9.65 2.64
N PHE A 152 1.77 -9.56 2.62
CA PHE A 152 0.95 -10.36 1.71
C PHE A 152 1.23 -10.07 0.24
N ARG A 153 1.51 -8.82 -0.14
CA ARG A 153 1.89 -8.48 -1.53
C ARG A 153 3.22 -9.10 -1.96
N ILE A 154 4.22 -9.16 -1.07
CA ILE A 154 5.51 -9.79 -1.40
C ILE A 154 5.35 -11.31 -1.52
N LEU A 155 4.50 -11.90 -0.68
CA LEU A 155 4.13 -13.31 -0.75
C LEU A 155 3.30 -13.60 -2.02
N GLU A 156 2.47 -12.68 -2.48
CA GLU A 156 1.76 -12.75 -3.77
C GLU A 156 2.72 -12.67 -4.97
N GLU A 157 3.68 -11.73 -4.97
CA GLU A 157 4.74 -11.65 -5.99
C GLU A 157 5.61 -12.93 -6.01
N ALA A 158 5.75 -13.61 -4.88
CA ALA A 158 6.39 -14.91 -4.79
C ALA A 158 5.54 -16.10 -5.31
N GLY A 159 4.34 -15.83 -5.84
CA GLY A 159 3.40 -16.85 -6.29
C GLY A 159 2.62 -17.53 -5.16
N GLY A 160 2.67 -16.98 -3.95
CA GLY A 160 2.21 -17.58 -2.70
C GLY A 160 0.71 -17.78 -2.54
N PHE A 161 -0.11 -17.14 -3.40
CA PHE A 161 -1.55 -17.41 -3.50
C PHE A 161 -1.86 -18.25 -4.77
N SER A 162 -0.95 -19.15 -5.12
CA SER A 162 -1.04 -20.05 -6.26
C SER A 162 -0.23 -21.34 -6.04
N SER A 163 -0.48 -22.37 -6.86
CA SER A 163 0.21 -23.66 -6.80
C SER A 163 1.74 -23.48 -6.96
N PRO A 164 2.58 -24.06 -6.08
CA PRO A 164 2.29 -25.20 -5.19
C PRO A 164 1.64 -24.87 -3.84
N VAL A 165 1.48 -23.59 -3.49
CA VAL A 165 0.80 -23.23 -2.24
C VAL A 165 -0.67 -23.61 -2.29
N SER A 166 -1.12 -24.29 -1.24
CA SER A 166 -2.50 -24.74 -1.03
C SER A 166 -3.20 -23.91 0.05
N TYR A 167 -2.45 -23.36 1.01
CA TYR A 167 -2.98 -22.51 2.09
C TYR A 167 -2.09 -21.31 2.41
N VAL A 168 -2.63 -20.29 3.07
CA VAL A 168 -1.82 -19.29 3.78
C VAL A 168 -2.07 -19.45 5.27
N ALA A 169 -1.04 -19.70 6.05
CA ALA A 169 -1.09 -19.87 7.49
C ALA A 169 -0.56 -18.61 8.17
N VAL A 170 -1.37 -17.55 8.22
CA VAL A 170 -1.11 -16.51 9.21
C VAL A 170 -1.26 -17.16 10.59
N GLU A 171 -0.45 -16.77 11.55
CA GLU A 171 -0.43 -17.43 12.86
C GLU A 171 0.06 -16.49 13.95
N THR A 172 -0.06 -16.93 15.21
CA THR A 172 0.54 -16.28 16.38
C THR A 172 0.03 -14.85 16.73
N MET A 173 -0.93 -14.26 16.02
CA MET A 173 -1.44 -12.87 16.21
C MET A 173 -1.78 -12.43 17.65
N PRO A 174 -0.97 -11.64 18.34
CA PRO A 174 -1.22 -11.46 19.76
C PRO A 174 -2.51 -10.72 20.15
N ARG A 175 -3.10 -9.92 19.25
CA ARG A 175 -4.08 -8.90 19.64
C ARG A 175 -5.37 -8.97 18.83
N LEU A 176 -6.46 -8.53 19.46
CA LEU A 176 -7.76 -8.42 18.80
C LEU A 176 -7.73 -7.49 17.57
N ASP A 177 -7.06 -6.34 17.69
CA ASP A 177 -6.94 -5.36 16.61
C ASP A 177 -6.04 -5.83 15.46
N GLU A 178 -5.00 -6.60 15.75
CA GLU A 178 -4.12 -7.17 14.74
C GLU A 178 -4.81 -8.30 13.94
N ILE A 179 -5.69 -9.10 14.57
CA ILE A 179 -6.56 -10.06 13.86
C ILE A 179 -7.46 -9.31 12.86
N VAL A 180 -8.03 -8.16 13.26
CA VAL A 180 -8.80 -7.28 12.37
C VAL A 180 -7.91 -6.73 11.24
N ALA A 181 -6.68 -6.33 11.56
CA ALA A 181 -5.72 -5.78 10.60
C ALA A 181 -5.32 -6.81 9.52
N ALA A 182 -4.94 -8.03 9.91
CA ALA A 182 -4.60 -9.09 8.96
C ALA A 182 -5.80 -9.52 8.10
N ARG A 183 -7.01 -9.61 8.68
CA ARG A 183 -8.23 -9.88 7.89
C ARG A 183 -8.49 -8.79 6.85
N LYS A 184 -8.32 -7.51 7.20
CA LYS A 184 -8.48 -6.38 6.27
C LYS A 184 -7.42 -6.37 5.17
N ALA A 185 -6.15 -6.60 5.52
CA ALA A 185 -5.07 -6.73 4.54
C ALA A 185 -5.36 -7.83 3.50
N LEU A 186 -5.99 -8.93 3.90
CA LEU A 186 -6.40 -10.01 2.99
C LEU A 186 -7.70 -9.69 2.21
N ASP A 187 -8.59 -8.85 2.76
CA ASP A 187 -9.76 -8.28 2.07
C ASP A 187 -9.35 -7.27 0.97
N ASP A 188 -8.27 -6.50 1.22
CA ASP A 188 -7.70 -5.50 0.33
C ASP A 188 -6.79 -6.10 -0.76
N LEU A 189 -6.21 -7.28 -0.51
CA LEU A 189 -5.52 -8.10 -1.52
C LEU A 189 -6.52 -8.68 -2.54
N GLY A 190 -7.68 -9.16 -2.07
CA GLY A 190 -8.60 -10.03 -2.82
C GLY A 190 -9.88 -9.37 -3.34
N ALA A 191 -9.81 -8.16 -3.92
CA ALA A 191 -10.94 -7.23 -4.13
C ALA A 191 -12.18 -7.69 -4.98
N LYS A 192 -12.33 -8.98 -5.35
CA LYS A 192 -13.53 -9.54 -6.00
C LYS A 192 -13.86 -10.99 -5.60
N ALA A 193 -14.25 -11.23 -4.35
CA ALA A 193 -15.01 -12.44 -3.99
C ALA A 193 -16.04 -12.16 -2.88
N ALA A 194 -17.20 -12.82 -2.96
CA ALA A 194 -18.16 -12.92 -1.86
C ALA A 194 -18.67 -14.36 -1.80
N ASN A 195 -18.78 -14.91 -0.59
CA ASN A 195 -18.97 -16.33 -0.24
C ASN A 195 -17.75 -17.23 -0.51
N THR A 196 -17.45 -18.16 0.43
CA THR A 196 -16.42 -19.25 0.43
C THR A 196 -15.18 -18.95 1.32
N PRO A 197 -14.50 -19.94 1.97
CA PRO A 197 -13.90 -19.75 3.33
C PRO A 197 -12.33 -19.77 3.56
N PHE A 198 -11.78 -19.11 4.65
CA PHE A 198 -10.40 -19.13 5.36
C PHE A 198 -10.09 -18.91 6.99
N TRP A 199 -10.39 -19.79 8.01
CA TRP A 199 -10.64 -19.65 9.53
C TRP A 199 -9.32 -19.96 10.32
N ILE A 200 -9.10 -19.56 11.60
CA ILE A 200 -7.81 -19.02 12.17
C ILE A 200 -7.27 -19.37 13.70
N ALA A 201 -5.95 -19.63 14.07
CA ALA A 201 -5.22 -20.03 15.41
C ALA A 201 -3.80 -19.35 15.95
N CYS A 202 -3.59 -18.76 17.20
CA CYS A 202 -2.41 -17.85 17.67
C CYS A 202 -1.43 -18.36 18.80
N VAL A 203 -0.61 -17.50 19.50
CA VAL A 203 0.29 -17.79 20.69
C VAL A 203 0.44 -16.69 21.81
N PHE A 204 0.59 -17.05 23.11
CA PHE A 204 1.13 -16.23 24.25
C PHE A 204 1.96 -17.11 25.25
N PRO A 205 2.53 -16.55 26.35
CA PRO A 205 3.20 -17.26 27.45
C PRO A 205 2.51 -17.13 28.83
N GLY A 206 3.07 -17.75 29.88
CA GLY A 206 2.64 -17.65 31.28
C GLY A 206 3.36 -16.57 32.12
N GLU A 207 3.08 -16.53 33.43
CA GLU A 207 3.47 -15.44 34.34
C GLU A 207 4.93 -15.44 34.86
N GLU A 208 5.27 -14.33 35.54
CA GLU A 208 6.55 -13.96 36.19
C GLU A 208 7.79 -13.74 35.30
N MET A 209 8.02 -12.46 34.95
CA MET A 209 9.36 -11.92 34.71
C MET A 209 9.58 -10.72 35.64
N ALA A 210 10.53 -10.87 36.57
CA ALA A 210 10.80 -9.86 37.59
C ALA A 210 11.58 -8.66 37.00
N LEU A 211 11.04 -7.45 37.20
CA LEU A 211 11.83 -6.23 37.07
C LEU A 211 12.69 -6.03 38.32
N PRO A 212 14.02 -5.94 38.21
CA PRO A 212 14.88 -5.52 39.32
C PRO A 212 14.80 -3.99 39.49
N ASP A 213 13.72 -3.50 40.10
CA ASP A 213 13.77 -2.48 41.17
C ASP A 213 12.35 -2.13 41.66
N GLY A 214 12.18 -2.05 42.99
CA GLY A 214 10.86 -2.06 43.62
C GLY A 214 10.15 -0.71 43.67
N ALA A 215 9.10 -0.53 42.86
CA ALA A 215 8.14 0.57 42.99
C ALA A 215 6.70 0.11 42.71
N SER A 216 5.88 -0.06 43.75
CA SER A 216 4.44 -0.36 43.63
C SER A 216 3.59 0.91 43.76
N ILE A 217 2.65 1.13 42.83
CA ILE A 217 1.54 2.08 43.03
C ILE A 217 0.20 1.41 42.66
N SER A 218 -0.80 1.63 43.50
CA SER A 218 -2.10 0.94 43.47
C SER A 218 -3.22 1.75 42.81
N SER A 219 -4.09 1.04 42.10
CA SER A 219 -5.55 1.27 42.00
C SER A 219 -6.09 2.65 41.57
N ALA A 220 -6.75 2.69 40.41
CA ALA A 220 -7.78 3.69 40.10
C ALA A 220 -8.93 3.11 39.24
N LYS A 221 -10.01 2.63 39.88
CA LYS A 221 -11.26 2.28 39.17
C LYS A 221 -12.15 3.53 39.06
N GLN A 222 -12.50 3.97 37.85
CA GLN A 222 -13.58 4.97 37.71
C GLN A 222 -14.49 4.74 36.48
N ARG A 223 -15.56 3.97 36.71
CA ARG A 223 -16.70 3.88 35.77
C ARG A 223 -17.47 5.21 35.75
N ARG A 224 -17.88 5.69 34.57
CA ARG A 224 -18.92 6.72 34.42
C ARG A 224 -20.08 6.22 33.56
N ARG A 225 -21.27 6.12 34.16
CA ARG A 225 -22.57 5.94 33.49
C ARG A 225 -23.21 7.31 33.24
N LEU A 226 -23.67 7.57 32.02
CA LEU A 226 -24.80 8.47 31.69
C LEU A 226 -25.51 7.83 30.48
N LYS A 227 -26.62 7.12 30.70
CA LYS A 227 -28.01 7.61 30.77
C LYS A 227 -28.62 7.91 29.39
N THR A 228 -29.63 7.12 29.04
CA THR A 228 -30.51 7.27 27.88
C THR A 228 -31.49 8.42 28.05
N HIS A 229 -31.98 8.96 26.92
CA HIS A 229 -33.30 9.59 26.80
C HIS A 229 -33.91 9.27 25.43
N ASP A 230 -35.25 9.23 25.38
CA ASP A 230 -36.07 8.81 24.23
C ASP A 230 -36.69 10.03 23.53
N GLY A 231 -37.12 9.88 22.27
CA GLY A 231 -37.44 11.00 21.39
C GLY A 231 -38.16 10.66 20.08
N HIS A 232 -39.14 9.75 20.09
CA HIS A 232 -39.95 9.44 18.90
C HIS A 232 -40.57 10.68 18.21
N ARG A 233 -40.42 10.78 16.87
CA ARG A 233 -41.39 11.49 16.01
C ARG A 233 -41.54 10.81 14.65
N LYS A 234 -42.75 10.33 14.34
CA LYS A 234 -43.15 9.84 13.01
C LYS A 234 -43.39 11.04 12.07
N TYR A 235 -43.29 10.87 10.75
CA TYR A 235 -44.42 11.18 9.82
C TYR A 235 -44.21 10.63 8.39
N LYS A 236 -45.23 9.89 7.91
CA LYS A 236 -45.69 9.52 6.55
C LYS A 236 -44.77 9.62 5.31
N SER A 237 -44.78 8.52 4.53
CA SER A 237 -44.54 8.49 3.08
C SER A 237 -45.78 8.88 2.25
N PRO A 238 -45.58 9.12 0.94
CA PRO A 238 -46.57 8.79 -0.10
C PRO A 238 -45.98 7.88 -1.20
N HIS A 239 -46.81 7.04 -1.83
CA HIS A 239 -46.46 6.28 -3.04
C HIS A 239 -46.93 7.02 -4.30
N PHE A 240 -46.23 6.82 -5.43
CA PHE A 240 -46.76 7.00 -6.78
C PHE A 240 -46.27 5.86 -7.69
N PHE A 241 -46.98 5.59 -8.79
CA PHE A 241 -46.87 4.35 -9.57
C PHE A 241 -46.63 4.61 -11.08
N GLY A 242 -45.49 4.14 -11.60
CA GLY A 242 -45.24 3.85 -13.03
C GLY A 242 -45.17 5.04 -14.01
N PRO A 243 -44.92 4.77 -15.32
CA PRO A 243 -44.66 3.48 -15.95
C PRO A 243 -43.17 3.26 -16.33
N SER A 244 -42.86 2.08 -16.87
CA SER A 244 -41.51 1.63 -17.27
C SER A 244 -41.07 2.10 -18.66
N LEU A 245 -39.81 2.52 -18.81
CA LEU A 245 -39.06 2.49 -20.07
C LEU A 245 -37.60 2.09 -19.81
N GLU A 246 -37.17 1.03 -20.47
CA GLU A 246 -35.79 0.55 -20.57
C GLU A 246 -35.56 0.01 -22.01
N PRO A 247 -34.34 0.00 -22.54
CA PRO A 247 -33.36 1.08 -22.45
C PRO A 247 -32.72 1.38 -23.83
N LEU A 248 -31.95 2.48 -23.93
CA LEU A 248 -30.99 2.66 -25.03
C LEU A 248 -29.58 2.90 -24.49
N VAL A 249 -28.98 1.83 -23.94
CA VAL A 249 -27.58 1.85 -23.50
C VAL A 249 -26.67 1.88 -24.73
N MET A 250 -26.26 3.07 -25.15
CA MET A 250 -25.07 3.20 -25.97
C MET A 250 -23.85 2.89 -25.09
N SER A 251 -23.10 1.85 -25.47
CA SER A 251 -21.90 1.46 -24.73
C SER A 251 -20.78 2.48 -24.94
N SER A 252 -20.32 3.07 -23.83
CA SER A 252 -19.02 3.73 -23.74
C SER A 252 -18.27 3.19 -22.53
N SER A 253 -17.48 2.13 -22.74
CA SER A 253 -16.55 1.62 -21.74
C SER A 253 -15.34 2.55 -21.60
N ALA A 254 -15.56 3.72 -21.00
CA ALA A 254 -14.48 4.63 -20.61
C ALA A 254 -13.67 3.97 -19.48
N SER A 255 -12.50 3.43 -19.83
CA SER A 255 -11.55 2.96 -18.84
C SER A 255 -10.88 4.15 -18.16
N ASN A 256 -10.89 4.21 -16.83
CA ASN A 256 -10.17 5.21 -16.04
C ASN A 256 -8.64 5.01 -16.19
N LYS A 257 -8.09 5.41 -17.33
CA LYS A 257 -6.65 5.39 -17.64
C LYS A 257 -5.96 6.39 -16.71
N VAL A 258 -4.75 6.05 -16.28
CA VAL A 258 -3.80 7.02 -15.71
C VAL A 258 -2.72 7.32 -16.75
N LEU A 259 -2.33 8.59 -16.87
CA LEU A 259 -1.19 9.04 -17.67
C LEU A 259 -0.04 9.43 -16.73
N ILE A 260 1.19 9.12 -17.10
CA ILE A 260 2.37 9.64 -16.39
C ILE A 260 2.85 10.95 -17.04
N LEU A 261 2.97 11.99 -16.23
CA LEU A 261 3.57 13.29 -16.56
C LEU A 261 5.04 13.30 -16.12
N ASP A 262 5.83 14.25 -16.63
CA ASP A 262 7.22 14.44 -16.28
C ASP A 262 7.42 15.09 -14.88
N GLY A 263 8.61 15.68 -14.66
CA GLY A 263 9.15 15.97 -13.33
C GLY A 263 9.75 17.37 -13.20
N GLY A 264 10.37 17.63 -12.04
CA GLY A 264 10.98 18.92 -11.71
C GLY A 264 12.22 19.22 -12.55
N LEU A 265 12.02 19.78 -13.75
CA LEU A 265 13.06 20.16 -14.70
C LEU A 265 14.10 21.11 -14.08
N GLY A 266 13.66 22.20 -13.44
CA GLY A 266 14.57 23.19 -12.84
C GLY A 266 15.45 22.60 -11.73
N THR A 267 14.88 21.72 -10.89
CA THR A 267 15.65 20.99 -9.88
C THR A 267 16.57 19.94 -10.49
N SER A 268 16.15 19.21 -11.52
CA SER A 268 16.97 18.17 -12.15
C SER A 268 18.19 18.75 -12.89
N LEU A 269 18.03 19.89 -13.56
CA LEU A 269 19.13 20.69 -14.12
C LEU A 269 20.12 21.13 -13.02
N GLY A 270 19.62 21.52 -11.84
CA GLY A 270 20.47 21.91 -10.71
C GLY A 270 21.18 20.74 -10.01
N ASP A 271 20.47 19.66 -9.76
CA ASP A 271 20.93 18.53 -8.94
C ASP A 271 21.82 17.56 -9.74
N LYS A 272 21.50 17.29 -11.01
CA LYS A 272 22.21 16.32 -11.86
C LYS A 272 23.19 16.96 -12.84
N TYR A 273 22.82 18.10 -13.45
CA TYR A 273 23.65 18.79 -14.44
C TYR A 273 24.46 19.96 -13.87
N GLY A 274 24.32 20.24 -12.58
CA GLY A 274 25.09 21.29 -11.88
C GLY A 274 24.73 22.72 -12.29
N VAL A 275 23.67 22.92 -13.07
CA VAL A 275 23.23 24.25 -13.54
C VAL A 275 22.84 25.12 -12.35
N ARG A 276 23.12 26.42 -12.41
CA ARG A 276 22.70 27.37 -11.38
C ARG A 276 21.93 28.51 -12.04
N PHE A 277 20.79 28.85 -11.43
CA PHE A 277 19.93 29.94 -11.84
C PHE A 277 19.89 30.96 -10.70
N ASP A 278 20.01 32.24 -11.05
CA ASP A 278 19.95 33.35 -10.11
C ASP A 278 19.25 34.57 -10.74
N LYS A 279 19.42 35.76 -10.13
CA LYS A 279 18.78 37.01 -10.57
C LYS A 279 19.24 37.50 -11.96
N SER A 280 20.32 36.95 -12.50
CA SER A 280 20.80 37.19 -13.87
C SER A 280 20.15 36.28 -14.92
N THR A 281 19.49 35.20 -14.51
CA THR A 281 18.74 34.27 -15.36
C THR A 281 17.23 34.45 -15.16
N PRO A 282 16.61 35.52 -15.68
CA PRO A 282 15.19 35.88 -15.42
C PRO A 282 14.18 34.90 -16.04
N LEU A 283 14.67 33.94 -16.85
CA LEU A 283 13.88 32.86 -17.45
C LEU A 283 14.05 31.52 -16.69
N TRP A 284 14.86 31.46 -15.64
CA TRP A 284 15.15 30.24 -14.86
C TRP A 284 15.48 29.03 -15.78
N SER A 285 14.77 27.91 -15.68
CA SER A 285 14.95 26.74 -16.56
C SER A 285 14.75 27.04 -18.05
N SER A 286 13.86 28.00 -18.39
CA SER A 286 13.69 28.48 -19.77
C SER A 286 14.90 29.25 -20.30
N HIS A 287 15.84 29.68 -19.44
CA HIS A 287 17.11 30.29 -19.87
C HIS A 287 17.99 29.32 -20.66
N MET A 288 17.86 28.00 -20.42
CA MET A 288 18.62 26.98 -21.14
C MET A 288 18.33 26.97 -22.65
N LEU A 289 17.16 27.45 -23.08
CA LEU A 289 16.84 27.68 -24.50
C LEU A 289 17.79 28.68 -25.17
N VAL A 290 18.40 29.57 -24.38
CA VAL A 290 19.35 30.61 -24.82
C VAL A 290 20.80 30.19 -24.57
N SER A 291 21.09 29.55 -23.44
CA SER A 291 22.46 29.26 -23.01
C SER A 291 23.01 27.91 -23.44
N ASP A 292 22.20 26.84 -23.39
CA ASP A 292 22.64 25.46 -23.65
C ASP A 292 21.43 24.54 -23.91
N GLN A 293 21.06 24.40 -25.19
CA GLN A 293 19.96 23.53 -25.62
C GLN A 293 20.33 22.03 -25.56
N ASP A 294 21.61 21.66 -25.57
CA ASP A 294 22.05 20.26 -25.53
C ASP A 294 21.92 19.69 -24.11
N THR A 295 22.35 20.44 -23.08
CA THR A 295 22.10 20.08 -21.67
C THR A 295 20.61 20.09 -21.34
N LEU A 296 19.82 21.00 -21.93
CA LEU A 296 18.37 20.96 -21.79
C LEU A 296 17.77 19.68 -22.38
N LEU A 297 18.17 19.32 -23.61
CA LEU A 297 17.72 18.09 -24.26
C LEU A 297 18.15 16.83 -23.49
N ALA A 298 19.36 16.82 -22.90
CA ALA A 298 19.80 15.73 -22.03
C ALA A 298 18.92 15.60 -20.78
N CYS A 299 18.65 16.71 -20.08
CA CYS A 299 17.81 16.69 -18.88
C CYS A 299 16.33 16.39 -19.17
N GLN A 300 15.81 16.75 -20.35
CA GLN A 300 14.46 16.33 -20.76
C GLN A 300 14.44 14.87 -21.22
N LYS A 301 15.50 14.36 -21.85
CA LYS A 301 15.65 12.94 -22.19
C LYS A 301 15.68 12.05 -20.96
N ASP A 302 16.28 12.46 -19.85
CA ASP A 302 16.19 11.71 -18.60
C ASP A 302 14.73 11.38 -18.23
N PHE A 303 13.81 12.33 -18.40
CA PHE A 303 12.37 12.11 -18.18
C PHE A 303 11.67 11.36 -19.32
N GLY A 304 12.16 11.45 -20.56
CA GLY A 304 11.58 10.78 -21.75
C GLY A 304 12.11 9.37 -22.04
N ASP A 305 13.27 9.01 -21.51
CA ASP A 305 13.85 7.66 -21.50
C ASP A 305 13.17 6.78 -20.44
N VAL A 306 12.71 7.40 -19.34
CA VAL A 306 11.57 6.88 -18.57
C VAL A 306 10.33 7.02 -19.47
N PRO A 307 9.51 5.97 -19.68
CA PRO A 307 8.38 6.05 -20.60
C PRO A 307 7.22 6.84 -19.99
N VAL A 308 7.31 8.17 -19.91
CA VAL A 308 6.19 9.04 -19.51
C VAL A 308 5.22 9.25 -20.67
N ASP A 309 3.92 9.34 -20.37
CA ASP A 309 2.87 9.61 -21.37
C ASP A 309 2.91 11.08 -21.84
N ILE A 310 3.36 12.01 -21.00
CA ILE A 310 3.40 13.46 -21.26
C ILE A 310 4.72 14.08 -20.77
N ILE A 311 5.31 15.00 -21.55
CA ILE A 311 6.46 15.85 -21.18
C ILE A 311 6.10 17.33 -21.34
N LEU A 312 6.43 18.15 -20.34
CA LEU A 312 6.30 19.60 -20.38
C LEU A 312 7.42 20.25 -21.20
N THR A 313 7.08 21.28 -21.98
CA THR A 313 8.08 22.16 -22.60
C THR A 313 8.82 22.96 -21.53
N ALA A 314 10.07 23.36 -21.81
CA ALA A 314 10.84 24.23 -20.92
C ALA A 314 10.36 25.70 -20.94
N THR A 315 9.07 25.96 -20.72
CA THR A 315 8.42 27.26 -20.97
C THR A 315 7.67 27.86 -19.76
N TYR A 316 7.78 27.26 -18.58
CA TYR A 316 7.11 27.70 -17.34
C TYR A 316 7.25 29.22 -17.06
N GLN A 317 8.44 29.79 -17.27
CA GLN A 317 8.75 31.22 -17.06
C GLN A 317 9.00 32.00 -18.35
N PHE A 318 8.61 31.42 -19.50
CA PHE A 318 8.79 31.97 -20.83
C PHE A 318 7.93 33.22 -21.04
N SER A 319 8.52 34.40 -20.87
CA SER A 319 7.83 35.69 -20.88
C SER A 319 8.63 36.76 -21.65
N ILE A 320 7.92 37.70 -22.27
CA ILE A 320 8.54 38.75 -23.10
C ILE A 320 9.51 39.60 -22.26
N HIS A 321 9.10 39.94 -21.03
CA HIS A 321 9.94 40.66 -20.08
C HIS A 321 11.19 39.86 -19.64
N GLY A 322 11.06 38.54 -19.46
CA GLY A 322 12.20 37.65 -19.17
C GLY A 322 13.21 37.57 -20.32
N PHE A 323 12.74 37.48 -21.56
CA PHE A 323 13.61 37.54 -22.75
C PHE A 323 14.28 38.90 -22.93
N ALA A 324 13.53 40.00 -22.79
CA ALA A 324 14.07 41.36 -22.87
C ALA A 324 15.15 41.64 -21.80
N ASN A 325 15.09 40.97 -20.64
CA ASN A 325 16.11 41.07 -19.60
C ASN A 325 17.20 40.00 -19.64
N THR A 326 17.07 38.96 -20.47
CA THR A 326 18.07 37.90 -20.61
C THR A 326 19.26 38.42 -21.41
N ARG A 327 20.38 38.64 -20.72
CA ARG A 327 21.60 39.20 -21.30
C ARG A 327 22.70 38.13 -21.39
N THR A 328 23.22 37.91 -22.59
CA THR A 328 24.30 36.93 -22.86
C THR A 328 25.32 37.52 -23.82
N ALA A 329 26.42 36.81 -24.08
CA ALA A 329 27.42 37.23 -25.08
C ALA A 329 26.85 37.38 -26.51
N GLN A 330 25.73 36.69 -26.82
CA GLN A 330 25.02 36.80 -28.10
C GLN A 330 23.92 37.88 -28.08
N PHE A 331 23.41 38.21 -26.89
CA PHE A 331 22.29 39.13 -26.66
C PHE A 331 22.64 40.12 -25.54
N PRO A 332 23.61 41.03 -25.71
CA PRO A 332 24.08 41.90 -24.63
C PRO A 332 23.00 42.88 -24.14
N ASP A 333 22.15 43.36 -25.05
CA ASP A 333 21.08 44.34 -24.77
C ASP A 333 19.73 43.69 -24.42
N GLY A 334 19.65 42.35 -24.40
CA GLY A 334 18.41 41.58 -24.26
C GLY A 334 17.99 40.84 -25.54
N ILE A 335 16.97 40.00 -25.44
CA ILE A 335 16.40 39.25 -26.58
C ILE A 335 15.13 39.97 -27.06
N ASP A 336 15.20 40.46 -28.31
CA ASP A 336 14.08 41.12 -28.97
C ASP A 336 12.87 40.18 -29.22
N ARG A 337 11.67 40.76 -29.15
CA ARG A 337 10.37 40.06 -29.29
C ARG A 337 10.28 39.20 -30.57
N THR A 338 10.85 39.65 -31.69
CA THR A 338 10.82 38.91 -32.97
C THR A 338 11.59 37.59 -32.93
N LYS A 339 12.49 37.40 -31.96
CA LYS A 339 13.26 36.16 -31.78
C LYS A 339 12.61 35.19 -30.80
N ILE A 340 11.67 35.65 -29.96
CA ILE A 340 11.11 34.83 -28.88
C ILE A 340 10.41 33.58 -29.46
N ALA A 341 9.67 33.72 -30.56
CA ALA A 341 8.98 32.59 -31.17
C ALA A 341 9.90 31.48 -31.72
N SER A 342 11.20 31.73 -31.99
CA SER A 342 12.12 30.62 -32.28
C SER A 342 12.45 29.82 -31.02
N PHE A 343 12.72 30.47 -29.89
CA PHE A 343 12.96 29.75 -28.62
C PHE A 343 11.75 28.92 -28.16
N ALA A 344 10.52 29.34 -28.48
CA ALA A 344 9.32 28.52 -28.28
C ALA A 344 9.27 27.30 -29.21
N ARG A 345 9.63 27.46 -30.50
CA ARG A 345 9.77 26.34 -31.45
C ARG A 345 10.85 25.37 -31.01
N ASP A 346 11.98 25.87 -30.51
CA ASP A 346 13.07 25.06 -29.97
C ASP A 346 12.60 24.29 -28.72
N ALA A 347 11.90 24.93 -27.78
CA ALA A 347 11.35 24.26 -26.58
C ALA A 347 10.38 23.13 -26.93
N ILE A 348 9.51 23.33 -27.91
CA ILE A 348 8.59 22.31 -28.44
C ILE A 348 9.38 21.18 -29.12
N ALA A 349 10.40 21.53 -29.93
CA ALA A 349 11.23 20.55 -30.62
C ALA A 349 12.10 19.71 -29.67
N ILE A 350 12.62 20.30 -28.60
CA ILE A 350 13.43 19.63 -27.57
C ILE A 350 12.56 18.67 -26.75
N ALA A 351 11.43 19.13 -26.19
CA ALA A 351 10.51 18.28 -25.44
C ALA A 351 9.95 17.13 -26.30
N HIS A 352 9.59 17.40 -27.56
CA HIS A 352 9.23 16.37 -28.53
C HIS A 352 10.38 15.38 -28.77
N SER A 353 11.61 15.87 -28.98
CA SER A 353 12.78 15.01 -29.23
C SER A 353 13.19 14.17 -28.03
N ALA A 354 12.84 14.59 -26.81
CA ALA A 354 12.99 13.79 -25.60
C ALA A 354 11.93 12.68 -25.52
N GLY A 355 10.64 13.02 -25.61
CA GLY A 355 9.55 12.04 -25.45
C GLY A 355 9.38 11.06 -26.62
N LYS A 356 9.84 11.44 -27.81
CA LYS A 356 9.64 10.68 -29.08
C LYS A 356 10.12 9.23 -29.03
N ALA A 357 11.13 8.89 -28.23
CA ALA A 357 11.63 7.52 -28.12
C ALA A 357 10.56 6.55 -27.57
N ASN A 358 9.82 6.99 -26.55
CA ASN A 358 8.77 6.22 -25.87
C ASN A 358 7.34 6.65 -26.25
N GLY A 359 7.19 7.58 -27.20
CA GLY A 359 5.89 8.09 -27.67
C GLY A 359 5.24 9.15 -26.76
N GLY A 360 6.01 9.75 -25.84
CA GLY A 360 5.54 10.79 -24.93
C GLY A 360 5.01 12.03 -25.67
N GLN A 361 3.83 12.50 -25.26
CA GLN A 361 3.15 13.65 -25.85
C GLN A 361 3.67 14.96 -25.28
N VAL A 362 3.76 16.03 -26.09
CA VAL A 362 4.21 17.34 -25.58
C VAL A 362 3.04 18.12 -24.98
N ALA A 363 3.25 18.63 -23.76
CA ALA A 363 2.42 19.63 -23.12
C ALA A 363 3.14 20.99 -23.08
N LEU A 364 2.45 22.05 -23.50
CA LEU A 364 2.97 23.42 -23.45
C LEU A 364 2.86 23.96 -22.01
N SER A 365 3.99 24.05 -21.31
CA SER A 365 4.10 24.58 -19.94
C SER A 365 3.88 26.10 -19.89
N VAL A 366 2.94 26.54 -19.05
CA VAL A 366 2.55 27.96 -18.89
C VAL A 366 2.32 28.24 -17.39
N GLY A 367 3.38 28.61 -16.69
CA GLY A 367 3.32 29.08 -15.31
C GLY A 367 2.63 30.45 -15.15
N PRO A 368 2.38 30.91 -13.92
CA PRO A 368 1.67 32.15 -13.66
C PRO A 368 2.55 33.39 -13.92
N TYR A 369 1.92 34.56 -13.97
CA TYR A 369 2.60 35.86 -13.99
C TYR A 369 3.64 35.96 -12.88
N GLY A 370 3.28 35.52 -11.66
CA GLY A 370 4.15 35.53 -10.49
C GLY A 370 5.50 34.83 -10.69
N ALA A 371 5.57 33.77 -11.49
CA ALA A 371 6.83 33.07 -11.75
C ALA A 371 7.78 33.89 -12.65
N CYS A 372 7.23 34.84 -13.43
CA CYS A 372 7.98 35.72 -14.33
C CYS A 372 8.43 37.04 -13.66
N MET A 373 8.06 37.24 -12.38
CA MET A 373 8.50 38.37 -11.57
C MET A 373 9.90 38.15 -10.99
N ILE A 374 10.57 39.24 -10.58
CA ILE A 374 11.89 39.18 -9.94
C ILE A 374 11.87 40.05 -8.66
N PRO A 375 11.84 39.46 -7.46
CA PRO A 375 11.76 38.03 -7.15
C PRO A 375 10.38 37.43 -7.48
N GLY A 376 10.35 36.12 -7.78
CA GLY A 376 9.13 35.37 -8.09
C GLY A 376 8.09 35.39 -6.95
N GLN A 377 6.82 35.36 -7.34
CA GLN A 377 5.63 35.48 -6.49
C GLN A 377 4.60 34.37 -6.74
N GLU A 378 4.97 33.31 -7.46
CA GLU A 378 4.09 32.16 -7.77
C GLU A 378 3.60 31.41 -6.53
N TYR A 379 4.30 31.52 -5.40
CA TYR A 379 3.87 30.94 -4.11
C TYR A 379 3.19 31.95 -3.18
N THR A 380 3.03 33.21 -3.59
CA THR A 380 2.50 34.30 -2.74
C THR A 380 1.28 35.02 -3.32
N GLY A 381 1.11 35.02 -4.64
CA GLY A 381 0.08 35.79 -5.35
C GLY A 381 0.28 37.32 -5.34
N LYS A 382 1.37 37.83 -4.76
CA LYS A 382 1.60 39.26 -4.51
C LYS A 382 2.22 39.97 -5.70
N TYR A 383 1.39 40.26 -6.70
CA TYR A 383 1.83 40.83 -7.97
C TYR A 383 2.05 42.34 -7.88
N ASP A 384 2.67 42.92 -8.90
CA ASP A 384 2.83 44.36 -9.03
C ASP A 384 1.52 45.04 -9.51
N PRO A 385 1.34 46.35 -9.26
CA PRO A 385 0.10 47.05 -9.60
C PRO A 385 -0.23 47.15 -11.09
N GLU A 386 0.68 46.78 -12.00
CA GLU A 386 0.43 46.75 -13.45
C GLU A 386 -0.23 45.43 -13.88
N HIS A 387 -0.21 44.41 -13.02
CA HIS A 387 -0.73 43.06 -13.28
C HIS A 387 -1.60 42.53 -12.11
N ASP A 388 -2.24 43.43 -11.36
CA ASP A 388 -3.10 43.12 -10.20
C ASP A 388 -4.60 43.12 -10.54
N SER A 389 -4.96 42.94 -11.83
CA SER A 389 -6.35 42.88 -12.31
C SER A 389 -6.60 41.71 -13.27
N PRO A 390 -7.84 41.18 -13.36
CA PRO A 390 -8.18 40.09 -14.28
C PRO A 390 -8.02 40.48 -15.76
N GLU A 391 -8.12 41.77 -16.08
CA GLU A 391 -8.05 42.30 -17.44
C GLU A 391 -6.60 42.47 -17.90
N ASP A 392 -5.73 42.98 -17.03
CA ASP A 392 -4.29 43.15 -17.34
C ASP A 392 -3.58 41.80 -17.39
N LEU A 393 -3.91 40.88 -16.46
CA LEU A 393 -3.46 39.49 -16.51
C LEU A 393 -3.95 38.77 -17.78
N ALA A 394 -5.16 39.06 -18.25
CA ALA A 394 -5.69 38.45 -19.48
C ALA A 394 -4.93 38.97 -20.72
N ALA A 395 -4.61 40.27 -20.77
CA ALA A 395 -3.78 40.84 -21.82
C ALA A 395 -2.37 40.23 -21.84
N TRP A 396 -1.75 40.04 -20.67
CA TRP A 396 -0.43 39.42 -20.51
C TRP A 396 -0.41 37.96 -21.00
N HIS A 397 -1.35 37.14 -20.51
CA HIS A 397 -1.49 35.74 -20.94
C HIS A 397 -1.80 35.65 -22.44
N LEU A 398 -2.65 36.53 -22.99
CA LEU A 398 -3.00 36.54 -24.41
C LEU A 398 -1.81 36.89 -25.31
N GLU A 399 -0.93 37.81 -24.91
CA GLU A 399 0.28 38.08 -25.71
C GLU A 399 1.26 36.89 -25.68
N ARG A 400 1.41 36.24 -24.53
CA ARG A 400 2.20 35.02 -24.37
C ARG A 400 1.66 33.87 -25.21
N PHE A 401 0.35 33.62 -25.18
CA PHE A 401 -0.30 32.60 -26.01
C PHE A 401 -0.18 32.89 -27.51
N ARG A 402 -0.21 34.16 -27.95
CA ARG A 402 0.02 34.52 -29.37
C ARG A 402 1.44 34.17 -29.84
N ILE A 403 2.45 34.31 -28.99
CA ILE A 403 3.82 33.87 -29.31
C ILE A 403 3.89 32.34 -29.41
N PHE A 404 3.18 31.62 -28.54
CA PHE A 404 3.07 30.17 -28.66
C PHE A 404 2.27 29.74 -29.92
N GLU A 405 1.25 30.50 -30.35
CA GLU A 405 0.56 30.25 -31.63
C GLU A 405 1.50 30.40 -32.83
N GLU A 406 2.31 31.46 -32.86
CA GLU A 406 3.35 31.66 -33.88
C GLU A 406 4.41 30.54 -33.88
N ALA A 407 4.66 29.95 -32.71
CA ALA A 407 5.53 28.80 -32.54
C ALA A 407 4.88 27.44 -32.85
N GLY A 408 3.58 27.40 -33.16
CA GLY A 408 2.84 26.15 -33.39
C GLY A 408 2.41 25.40 -32.12
N GLY A 409 2.45 26.03 -30.95
CA GLY A 409 2.11 25.46 -29.63
C GLY A 409 0.64 25.05 -29.43
N PHE A 410 -0.22 25.27 -30.43
CA PHE A 410 -1.61 24.78 -30.48
C PHE A 410 -1.80 23.84 -31.70
N SER A 411 -0.76 23.05 -31.99
CA SER A 411 -0.71 22.09 -33.10
C SER A 411 0.38 21.04 -32.86
N SER A 412 0.31 19.92 -33.61
CA SER A 412 1.29 18.83 -33.52
C SER A 412 2.74 19.33 -33.66
N PRO A 413 3.68 18.94 -32.77
CA PRO A 413 3.60 17.82 -31.82
C PRO A 413 2.94 18.14 -30.47
N VAL A 414 2.54 19.38 -30.20
CA VAL A 414 1.87 19.73 -28.94
C VAL A 414 0.48 19.09 -28.91
N SER A 415 0.21 18.35 -27.83
CA SER A 415 -1.04 17.65 -27.57
C SER A 415 -1.85 18.27 -26.42
N TYR A 416 -1.19 19.02 -25.53
CA TYR A 416 -1.79 19.62 -24.34
C TYR A 416 -1.25 21.04 -24.08
N VAL A 417 -2.01 21.86 -23.34
CA VAL A 417 -1.50 23.08 -22.68
C VAL A 417 -1.64 22.95 -21.17
N ALA A 418 -0.57 23.23 -20.45
CA ALA A 418 -0.46 23.10 -19.01
C ALA A 418 -0.41 24.49 -18.36
N VAL A 419 -1.57 25.02 -17.97
CA VAL A 419 -1.65 26.24 -17.15
C VAL A 419 -1.46 25.81 -15.70
N GLU A 420 -0.33 26.15 -15.10
CA GLU A 420 0.17 25.43 -13.92
C GLU A 420 0.68 26.36 -12.81
N THR A 421 0.68 25.87 -11.56
CA THR A 421 1.09 26.61 -10.35
C THR A 421 0.26 27.89 -10.10
N MET A 422 -1.01 27.91 -10.51
CA MET A 422 -1.87 29.09 -10.43
C MET A 422 -2.18 29.48 -8.97
N PRO A 423 -1.81 30.69 -8.50
CA PRO A 423 -1.93 31.07 -7.10
C PRO A 423 -3.04 32.09 -6.80
N ARG A 424 -3.75 32.58 -7.83
CA ARG A 424 -4.84 33.55 -7.70
C ARG A 424 -6.07 33.14 -8.50
N LEU A 425 -7.24 33.51 -8.00
CA LEU A 425 -8.54 33.27 -8.63
C LEU A 425 -8.77 34.10 -9.90
N ASP A 426 -8.35 35.37 -9.88
CA ASP A 426 -8.46 36.27 -11.03
C ASP A 426 -7.54 35.87 -12.19
N GLU A 427 -6.36 35.32 -11.89
CA GLU A 427 -5.45 34.82 -12.92
C GLU A 427 -5.99 33.54 -13.62
N ILE A 428 -6.73 32.69 -12.90
CA ILE A 428 -7.45 31.55 -13.50
C ILE A 428 -8.50 32.05 -14.50
N VAL A 429 -9.26 33.08 -14.12
CA VAL A 429 -10.22 33.77 -15.02
C VAL A 429 -9.48 34.39 -16.22
N ALA A 430 -8.36 35.05 -15.98
CA ALA A 430 -7.56 35.71 -17.01
C ALA A 430 -6.98 34.74 -18.04
N ALA A 431 -6.36 33.65 -17.61
CA ALA A 431 -5.80 32.62 -18.49
C ALA A 431 -6.89 31.93 -19.32
N ARG A 432 -8.08 31.68 -18.74
CA ARG A 432 -9.24 31.15 -19.49
C ARG A 432 -9.76 32.13 -20.54
N LYS A 433 -9.94 33.42 -20.22
CA LYS A 433 -10.30 34.46 -21.20
C LYS A 433 -9.29 34.51 -22.35
N ALA A 434 -7.99 34.53 -22.02
CA ALA A 434 -6.91 34.62 -22.99
C ALA A 434 -6.83 33.41 -23.96
N LEU A 435 -7.13 32.20 -23.49
CA LEU A 435 -7.26 31.02 -24.36
C LEU A 435 -8.49 31.13 -25.28
N ASP A 436 -9.61 31.64 -24.76
CA ASP A 436 -10.86 31.81 -25.52
C ASP A 436 -10.74 32.87 -26.64
N ASP A 437 -9.97 33.93 -26.38
CA ASP A 437 -9.66 35.03 -27.31
C ASP A 437 -8.64 34.63 -28.40
N LEU A 438 -7.85 33.57 -28.19
CA LEU A 438 -7.03 32.95 -29.24
C LEU A 438 -7.88 32.08 -30.19
N GLY A 439 -9.10 31.74 -29.79
CA GLY A 439 -10.13 31.16 -30.66
C GLY A 439 -9.87 29.70 -31.07
N ALA A 440 -10.31 29.35 -32.28
CA ALA A 440 -10.59 27.97 -32.67
C ALA A 440 -9.37 27.01 -32.71
N LYS A 441 -8.13 27.49 -32.67
CA LYS A 441 -6.95 26.62 -32.51
C LYS A 441 -6.73 26.22 -31.05
N ALA A 442 -6.79 27.19 -30.13
CA ALA A 442 -6.71 26.95 -28.70
C ALA A 442 -7.88 26.07 -28.23
N ALA A 443 -9.10 26.39 -28.64
CA ALA A 443 -10.30 25.62 -28.27
C ALA A 443 -10.28 24.14 -28.72
N ASN A 444 -9.43 23.76 -29.68
CA ASN A 444 -9.24 22.38 -30.13
C ASN A 444 -8.03 21.68 -29.48
N THR A 445 -7.23 22.39 -28.67
CA THR A 445 -6.08 21.83 -27.94
C THR A 445 -6.50 21.59 -26.49
N PRO A 446 -6.55 20.33 -25.99
CA PRO A 446 -6.87 20.05 -24.60
C PRO A 446 -5.94 20.80 -23.64
N PHE A 447 -6.49 21.47 -22.64
CA PHE A 447 -5.69 22.18 -21.64
C PHE A 447 -6.09 21.79 -20.22
N TRP A 448 -5.17 21.94 -19.27
CA TRP A 448 -5.48 21.83 -17.84
C TRP A 448 -5.13 23.09 -17.08
N ILE A 449 -5.78 23.26 -15.91
CA ILE A 449 -5.43 24.31 -14.94
C ILE A 449 -5.08 23.63 -13.60
N ALA A 450 -3.86 23.86 -13.11
CA ALA A 450 -3.42 23.34 -11.81
C ALA A 450 -3.10 24.49 -10.82
N CYS A 451 -3.54 24.34 -9.58
CA CYS A 451 -3.32 25.30 -8.50
C CYS A 451 -2.24 24.86 -7.52
N VAL A 452 -1.65 25.84 -6.85
CA VAL A 452 -0.63 25.66 -5.80
C VAL A 452 -1.20 26.02 -4.43
N PHE A 453 -0.85 25.24 -3.40
CA PHE A 453 -1.35 25.41 -2.03
C PHE A 453 -0.19 25.41 -1.01
N PRO A 454 0.69 26.44 -1.02
CA PRO A 454 2.01 26.39 -0.37
C PRO A 454 2.01 26.73 1.13
N GLY A 455 1.00 27.47 1.63
CA GLY A 455 0.83 27.71 3.07
C GLY A 455 0.18 26.52 3.79
N GLU A 456 -0.07 26.62 5.09
CA GLU A 456 -0.77 25.57 5.85
C GLU A 456 -2.25 25.42 5.45
N GLU A 457 -2.89 26.53 5.02
CA GLU A 457 -4.32 26.55 4.69
C GLU A 457 -4.68 25.78 3.41
N MET A 458 -5.90 25.26 3.37
CA MET A 458 -6.48 24.57 2.20
C MET A 458 -7.18 25.58 1.27
N ALA A 459 -6.45 26.63 0.90
CA ALA A 459 -6.87 27.76 0.08
C ALA A 459 -5.71 28.22 -0.84
N LEU A 460 -6.03 29.01 -1.88
CA LEU A 460 -5.02 29.61 -2.75
C LEU A 460 -4.25 30.73 -2.00
N PRO A 461 -3.03 31.10 -2.42
CA PRO A 461 -2.25 32.22 -1.85
C PRO A 461 -2.97 33.58 -1.77
N ASP A 462 -3.95 33.86 -2.63
CA ASP A 462 -4.82 35.05 -2.57
C ASP A 462 -5.95 34.95 -1.51
N GLY A 463 -6.09 33.79 -0.85
CA GLY A 463 -7.17 33.47 0.09
C GLY A 463 -8.42 32.87 -0.57
N ALA A 464 -8.43 32.63 -1.89
CA ALA A 464 -9.59 32.06 -2.56
C ALA A 464 -9.84 30.59 -2.16
N SER A 465 -11.11 30.24 -2.03
CA SER A 465 -11.51 28.87 -1.69
C SER A 465 -11.37 27.92 -2.90
N ILE A 466 -11.16 26.63 -2.62
CA ILE A 466 -11.13 25.58 -3.65
C ILE A 466 -12.44 25.53 -4.45
N SER A 467 -13.59 25.77 -3.82
CA SER A 467 -14.88 25.86 -4.52
C SER A 467 -14.90 27.04 -5.50
N SER A 468 -14.40 28.20 -5.09
CA SER A 468 -14.25 29.38 -5.95
C SER A 468 -13.30 29.12 -7.12
N ALA A 469 -12.15 28.49 -6.87
CA ALA A 469 -11.18 28.15 -7.92
C ALA A 469 -11.75 27.14 -8.93
N VAL A 470 -12.46 26.11 -8.47
CA VAL A 470 -13.11 25.12 -9.35
C VAL A 470 -14.28 25.74 -10.14
N ASP A 471 -15.03 26.69 -9.58
CA ASP A 471 -16.01 27.48 -10.35
C ASP A 471 -15.30 28.33 -11.43
N ALA A 472 -14.25 29.07 -11.08
CA ALA A 472 -13.48 29.84 -12.06
C ALA A 472 -12.87 28.95 -13.18
N MET A 473 -12.46 27.72 -12.86
CA MET A 473 -11.99 26.74 -13.84
C MET A 473 -13.09 26.19 -14.75
N LEU A 474 -14.27 25.87 -14.23
CA LEU A 474 -15.28 25.07 -14.95
C LEU A 474 -16.51 25.86 -15.40
N ASN A 475 -16.86 26.96 -14.76
CA ASN A 475 -18.08 27.72 -15.05
C ASN A 475 -18.04 28.30 -16.48
N PRO A 476 -19.04 28.02 -17.35
CA PRO A 476 -19.07 28.50 -18.73
C PRO A 476 -19.36 30.01 -18.85
N ALA A 477 -19.77 30.68 -17.77
CA ALA A 477 -19.93 32.14 -17.74
C ALA A 477 -18.59 32.90 -17.71
N VAL A 478 -17.49 32.23 -17.35
CA VAL A 478 -16.13 32.81 -17.29
C VAL A 478 -15.46 32.80 -18.68
N ALA A 479 -15.56 31.68 -19.40
CA ALA A 479 -15.08 31.49 -20.76
C ALA A 479 -15.79 30.27 -21.39
N ARG A 480 -15.88 30.22 -22.73
CA ARG A 480 -16.54 29.09 -23.44
C ARG A 480 -15.68 27.82 -23.38
N SER A 481 -14.37 27.97 -23.51
CA SER A 481 -13.41 26.88 -23.40
C SER A 481 -13.29 26.46 -21.93
N GLN A 482 -13.66 25.21 -21.67
CA GLN A 482 -13.51 24.56 -20.37
C GLN A 482 -12.25 23.68 -20.39
N PRO A 483 -11.48 23.61 -19.30
CA PRO A 483 -10.30 22.78 -19.24
C PRO A 483 -10.67 21.30 -19.31
N TRP A 484 -9.87 20.55 -20.06
CA TRP A 484 -9.94 19.09 -20.13
C TRP A 484 -9.55 18.44 -18.80
N GLY A 485 -8.66 19.09 -18.03
CA GLY A 485 -8.24 18.64 -16.70
C GLY A 485 -8.14 19.77 -15.67
N ILE A 486 -8.35 19.48 -14.40
CA ILE A 486 -8.05 20.40 -13.30
C ILE A 486 -7.16 19.70 -12.26
N GLY A 487 -6.35 20.46 -11.53
CA GLY A 487 -5.27 19.83 -10.78
C GLY A 487 -4.63 20.61 -9.65
N ILE A 488 -3.64 19.95 -9.05
CA ILE A 488 -2.84 20.43 -7.93
C ILE A 488 -1.37 20.11 -8.22
N ASN A 489 -0.50 21.12 -8.14
CA ASN A 489 0.93 20.96 -8.39
C ASN A 489 1.80 21.77 -7.41
N CYS A 490 3.10 21.46 -7.37
CA CYS A 490 4.13 22.17 -6.57
C CYS A 490 3.69 22.42 -5.11
N THR A 491 3.01 21.41 -4.56
CA THR A 491 2.28 21.42 -3.29
C THR A 491 2.71 20.20 -2.49
N LYS A 492 2.73 20.29 -1.16
CA LYS A 492 3.16 19.17 -0.31
C LYS A 492 2.18 17.99 -0.37
N ILE A 493 2.74 16.80 -0.55
CA ILE A 493 1.99 15.56 -0.84
C ILE A 493 0.93 15.24 0.23
N TRP A 494 1.22 15.48 1.52
CA TRP A 494 0.30 15.27 2.63
C TRP A 494 -1.00 16.09 2.52
N LYS A 495 -1.01 17.21 1.79
CA LYS A 495 -2.22 18.02 1.57
C LYS A 495 -3.16 17.40 0.54
N LEU A 496 -2.65 16.57 -0.39
CA LEU A 496 -3.42 16.15 -1.56
C LEU A 496 -4.69 15.37 -1.22
N LYS A 497 -4.71 14.51 -0.19
CA LYS A 497 -5.90 13.71 0.17
C LYS A 497 -7.10 14.59 0.53
N GLU A 498 -6.87 15.66 1.29
CA GLU A 498 -7.88 16.66 1.65
C GLU A 498 -8.20 17.63 0.50
N LEU A 499 -7.18 18.11 -0.23
CA LEU A 499 -7.39 18.99 -1.39
C LEU A 499 -8.22 18.29 -2.47
N ILE A 500 -7.90 17.04 -2.82
CA ILE A 500 -8.65 16.24 -3.80
C ILE A 500 -10.09 16.00 -3.32
N ALA A 501 -10.32 15.73 -2.04
CA ALA A 501 -11.68 15.60 -1.50
C ALA A 501 -12.52 16.90 -1.68
N ARG A 502 -11.88 18.07 -1.52
CA ARG A 502 -12.53 19.38 -1.75
C ARG A 502 -12.75 19.70 -3.23
N PHE A 503 -11.78 19.37 -4.09
CA PHE A 503 -11.96 19.42 -5.55
C PHE A 503 -13.10 18.49 -6.00
N GLU A 504 -13.14 17.25 -5.49
CA GLU A 504 -14.20 16.26 -5.75
C GLU A 504 -15.58 16.73 -5.28
N ALA A 505 -15.67 17.52 -4.20
CA ALA A 505 -16.91 18.15 -3.78
C ALA A 505 -17.32 19.26 -4.76
N ALA A 506 -16.45 20.24 -5.01
CA ALA A 506 -16.74 21.36 -5.89
C ALA A 506 -17.06 20.94 -7.34
N VAL A 507 -16.39 19.91 -7.88
CA VAL A 507 -16.73 19.33 -9.19
C VAL A 507 -18.10 18.67 -9.18
N THR A 508 -18.53 18.08 -8.05
CA THR A 508 -19.89 17.55 -7.91
C THR A 508 -20.92 18.69 -7.99
N ASP A 509 -20.64 19.84 -7.37
CA ASP A 509 -21.50 21.02 -7.44
C ASP A 509 -21.58 21.59 -8.86
N GLN A 510 -20.45 21.67 -9.59
CA GLN A 510 -20.40 22.13 -10.99
C GLN A 510 -21.16 21.19 -11.95
N VAL A 511 -21.12 19.88 -11.72
CA VAL A 511 -21.94 18.91 -12.48
C VAL A 511 -23.43 19.06 -12.14
N GLN A 512 -23.79 19.24 -10.85
CA GLN A 512 -25.18 19.46 -10.44
C GLN A 512 -25.76 20.78 -10.95
N ALA A 513 -24.94 21.82 -11.07
CA ALA A 513 -25.31 23.10 -11.69
C ALA A 513 -25.47 23.02 -13.22
N GLY A 514 -25.08 21.90 -13.85
CA GLY A 514 -25.08 21.75 -15.30
C GLY A 514 -24.00 22.61 -16.00
N HIS A 515 -22.99 23.08 -15.27
CA HIS A 515 -21.86 23.82 -15.84
C HIS A 515 -20.97 22.88 -16.68
N VAL A 516 -20.80 21.63 -16.23
CA VAL A 516 -20.09 20.56 -16.97
C VAL A 516 -20.94 19.28 -16.98
N ASN A 517 -20.85 18.51 -18.08
CA ASN A 517 -21.63 17.27 -18.24
C ASN A 517 -21.10 16.09 -17.40
N GLU A 518 -19.81 16.10 -17.10
CA GLU A 518 -19.07 15.09 -16.36
C GLU A 518 -17.85 15.75 -15.70
N ALA A 519 -17.14 15.03 -14.82
CA ALA A 519 -15.90 15.54 -14.26
C ALA A 519 -14.79 15.64 -15.32
N PRO A 520 -13.92 16.66 -15.24
CA PRO A 520 -12.70 16.71 -16.05
C PRO A 520 -11.70 15.61 -15.64
N ALA A 521 -10.55 15.56 -16.30
CA ALA A 521 -9.40 14.82 -15.79
C ALA A 521 -8.87 15.45 -14.48
N LEU A 522 -8.32 14.62 -13.58
CA LEU A 522 -7.55 15.09 -12.43
C LEU A 522 -6.06 15.13 -12.79
N VAL A 523 -5.35 16.21 -12.44
CA VAL A 523 -3.90 16.36 -12.72
C VAL A 523 -3.14 16.58 -11.41
N LEU A 524 -2.21 15.69 -11.05
CA LEU A 524 -1.48 15.71 -9.77
C LEU A 524 0.04 15.64 -9.95
N TYR A 525 0.75 16.68 -9.53
CA TYR A 525 2.22 16.72 -9.61
C TYR A 525 2.81 17.52 -8.43
N PRO A 526 2.77 16.94 -7.21
CA PRO A 526 3.28 17.57 -5.98
C PRO A 526 4.81 17.70 -5.98
N ASP A 527 5.36 18.37 -4.97
CA ASP A 527 6.80 18.36 -4.71
C ASP A 527 7.28 16.94 -4.41
N GLY A 528 8.29 16.46 -5.15
CA GLY A 528 9.01 15.20 -4.94
C GLY A 528 10.03 15.28 -3.81
N THR A 529 9.56 15.61 -2.61
CA THR A 529 10.38 15.76 -1.39
C THR A 529 9.82 14.95 -0.24
N ASP A 530 10.65 14.13 0.41
CA ASP A 530 10.29 13.37 1.62
C ASP A 530 10.33 14.24 2.91
N GLY A 531 9.81 15.47 2.83
CA GLY A 531 9.70 16.42 3.95
C GLY A 531 10.51 17.72 3.85
N GLU A 532 11.35 17.88 2.83
CA GLU A 532 12.14 19.11 2.61
C GLU A 532 11.26 20.30 2.21
N VAL A 533 11.60 21.50 2.68
CA VAL A 533 10.93 22.76 2.35
C VAL A 533 11.90 23.68 1.60
N TYR A 534 11.42 24.36 0.55
CA TYR A 534 12.24 25.35 -0.15
C TYR A 534 12.31 26.66 0.64
N ASN A 535 13.49 26.99 1.12
CA ASN A 535 13.76 28.23 1.82
C ASN A 535 14.04 29.34 0.78
N THR A 536 13.07 30.24 0.61
CA THR A 536 13.13 31.34 -0.37
C THR A 536 14.19 32.40 -0.05
N THR A 537 14.78 32.39 1.15
CA THR A 537 15.83 33.33 1.57
C THR A 537 17.23 32.80 1.25
N THR A 538 17.48 31.49 1.45
CA THR A 538 18.75 30.82 1.13
C THR A 538 18.79 30.27 -0.30
N GLN A 539 17.62 30.14 -0.94
CA GLN A 539 17.41 29.49 -2.24
C GLN A 539 17.80 28.00 -2.25
N THR A 540 17.70 27.33 -1.09
CA THR A 540 17.99 25.91 -0.92
C THR A 540 16.79 25.12 -0.38
N TRP A 541 16.79 23.81 -0.67
CA TRP A 541 15.86 22.86 -0.07
C TRP A 541 16.44 22.40 1.28
N GLU A 542 15.66 22.53 2.34
CA GLU A 542 16.09 22.34 3.72
C GLU A 542 15.09 21.46 4.47
N LEU A 543 15.58 20.48 5.23
CA LEU A 543 14.75 19.82 6.25
C LEU A 543 14.53 20.82 7.40
N PRO A 544 13.29 20.95 7.93
CA PRO A 544 13.03 21.73 9.14
C PRO A 544 13.94 21.29 10.29
N ALA A 545 14.40 22.24 11.12
CA ALA A 545 15.39 21.94 12.16
C ALA A 545 14.88 20.90 13.18
N GLY A 546 15.46 19.70 13.15
CA GLY A 546 15.05 18.55 13.97
C GLY A 546 14.11 17.56 13.28
N GLY A 547 13.68 17.84 12.05
CA GLY A 547 12.88 16.93 11.23
C GLY A 547 13.66 15.68 10.81
N LYS A 548 13.04 14.51 10.99
CA LYS A 548 13.44 13.25 10.34
C LYS A 548 12.54 13.04 9.12
N VAL A 549 13.07 12.36 8.11
CA VAL A 549 12.23 11.75 7.07
C VAL A 549 11.42 10.62 7.73
N GLN A 550 10.09 10.72 7.68
CA GLN A 550 9.14 9.73 8.22
C GLN A 550 7.97 9.56 7.26
N GLY A 551 7.64 8.32 6.91
CA GLY A 551 6.58 7.96 5.97
C GLY A 551 7.04 6.96 4.90
N ALA A 552 6.11 6.51 4.06
CA ALA A 552 6.42 5.78 2.83
C ALA A 552 7.07 6.70 1.78
N PRO A 553 7.81 6.18 0.77
CA PRO A 553 8.36 6.98 -0.31
C PRO A 553 7.29 7.84 -1.02
N TRP A 554 7.69 9.03 -1.47
CA TRP A 554 6.83 9.98 -2.19
C TRP A 554 5.99 9.34 -3.32
N GLU A 555 6.58 8.43 -4.08
CA GLU A 555 5.93 7.70 -5.18
C GLU A 555 4.80 6.80 -4.70
N GLU A 556 5.00 6.12 -3.58
CA GLU A 556 4.03 5.19 -3.01
C GLU A 556 2.86 5.94 -2.40
N GLN A 557 3.14 7.04 -1.68
CA GLN A 557 2.11 7.99 -1.22
C GLN A 557 1.29 8.53 -2.40
N LEU A 558 1.94 8.96 -3.47
CA LEU A 558 1.26 9.55 -4.63
C LEU A 558 0.47 8.51 -5.43
N ALA A 559 1.01 7.29 -5.56
CA ALA A 559 0.31 6.17 -6.17
C ALA A 559 -0.88 5.69 -5.32
N GLU A 560 -0.81 5.73 -3.99
CA GLU A 560 -1.98 5.54 -3.12
C GLU A 560 -3.02 6.62 -3.40
N ILE A 561 -2.65 7.90 -3.34
CA ILE A 561 -3.54 9.05 -3.58
C ILE A 561 -4.26 8.95 -4.95
N VAL A 562 -3.53 8.54 -6.00
CA VAL A 562 -4.09 8.27 -7.34
C VAL A 562 -5.02 7.06 -7.33
N ARG A 563 -4.66 5.97 -6.65
CA ARG A 563 -5.49 4.75 -6.52
C ARG A 563 -6.78 5.05 -5.74
N ASP A 564 -6.70 5.89 -4.73
CA ASP A 564 -7.81 6.43 -3.93
C ASP A 564 -8.79 7.22 -4.81
N ALA A 565 -8.28 8.18 -5.59
CA ALA A 565 -9.08 8.99 -6.52
C ALA A 565 -9.69 8.15 -7.65
N LYS A 566 -8.95 7.17 -8.17
CA LYS A 566 -9.43 6.18 -9.18
C LYS A 566 -10.53 5.28 -8.60
N THR A 567 -10.42 4.89 -7.33
CA THR A 567 -11.39 4.03 -6.62
C THR A 567 -12.68 4.78 -6.26
N ARG A 568 -12.59 6.06 -5.89
CA ARG A 568 -13.78 6.92 -5.74
C ARG A 568 -14.49 7.20 -7.07
N GLY A 569 -13.86 6.91 -8.21
CA GLY A 569 -14.50 6.83 -9.53
C GLY A 569 -15.02 8.13 -10.11
N LYS A 570 -14.87 9.27 -9.42
CA LYS A 570 -15.38 10.57 -9.85
C LYS A 570 -14.68 11.14 -11.09
N TRP A 571 -13.38 10.88 -11.23
CA TRP A 571 -12.54 11.50 -12.25
C TRP A 571 -12.50 10.68 -13.54
N LYS A 572 -12.79 11.34 -14.66
CA LYS A 572 -12.82 10.73 -16.01
C LYS A 572 -11.49 10.09 -16.41
N GLN A 573 -10.39 10.72 -15.99
CA GLN A 573 -9.02 10.33 -16.26
C GLN A 573 -8.14 10.92 -15.16
N ILE A 574 -6.98 10.31 -14.90
CA ILE A 574 -5.97 10.89 -13.99
C ILE A 574 -4.66 11.08 -14.75
N VAL A 575 -3.98 12.18 -14.50
CA VAL A 575 -2.62 12.47 -14.94
C VAL A 575 -1.77 12.66 -13.69
N VAL A 576 -0.63 12.00 -13.59
CA VAL A 576 0.23 12.06 -12.40
C VAL A 576 1.71 12.15 -12.77
N GLY A 577 2.43 13.08 -12.15
CA GLY A 577 3.88 13.28 -12.29
C GLY A 577 4.43 13.94 -11.04
N GLY A 578 5.40 14.85 -11.17
CA GLY A 578 5.88 15.62 -10.03
C GLY A 578 6.42 17.01 -10.39
N CYS A 579 6.42 17.92 -9.42
CA CYS A 579 7.04 19.24 -9.55
C CYS A 579 8.46 19.20 -8.95
N CYS A 580 8.86 20.20 -8.16
CA CYS A 580 10.20 20.34 -7.62
C CYS A 580 10.70 19.06 -6.93
N LYS A 581 11.98 18.71 -7.16
CA LYS A 581 12.67 17.51 -6.66
C LYS A 581 12.14 16.15 -7.15
N ALA A 582 11.00 16.08 -7.84
CA ALA A 582 10.63 14.89 -8.60
C ALA A 582 11.63 14.70 -9.76
N SER A 583 12.46 13.67 -9.66
CA SER A 583 13.50 13.33 -10.63
C SER A 583 13.01 12.23 -11.57
N HIS A 584 13.73 11.97 -12.66
CA HIS A 584 13.41 10.83 -13.53
C HIS A 584 13.38 9.49 -12.75
N ALA A 585 14.21 9.32 -11.70
CA ALA A 585 14.16 8.16 -10.83
C ALA A 585 12.89 8.10 -9.96
N HIS A 586 12.39 9.26 -9.50
CA HIS A 586 11.09 9.36 -8.83
C HIS A 586 9.94 8.99 -9.80
N LEU A 587 10.00 9.44 -11.06
CA LEU A 587 8.96 9.11 -12.04
C LEU A 587 8.95 7.65 -12.49
N ALA A 588 10.12 7.00 -12.59
CA ALA A 588 10.19 5.59 -12.95
C ALA A 588 9.43 4.73 -11.93
N ARG A 589 9.76 4.92 -10.63
CA ARG A 589 9.07 4.21 -9.54
C ARG A 589 7.60 4.59 -9.43
N LEU A 590 7.25 5.87 -9.60
CA LEU A 590 5.85 6.32 -9.66
C LEU A 590 5.08 5.64 -10.79
N ARG A 591 5.67 5.54 -11.99
CA ARG A 591 5.06 4.83 -13.14
C ARG A 591 4.81 3.37 -12.80
N ASP A 592 5.76 2.68 -12.17
CA ASP A 592 5.59 1.30 -11.77
C ASP A 592 4.47 1.15 -10.72
N CYS A 593 4.47 1.97 -9.67
CA CYS A 593 3.43 1.95 -8.62
C CYS A 593 2.01 2.28 -9.13
N VAL A 594 1.90 3.07 -10.20
CA VAL A 594 0.63 3.57 -10.77
C VAL A 594 0.11 2.70 -11.93
N LEU A 595 0.98 2.23 -12.83
CA LEU A 595 0.60 1.50 -14.04
C LEU A 595 0.85 0.00 -13.97
N ASN A 596 1.89 -0.48 -13.28
CA ASN A 596 2.13 -1.94 -13.19
C ASN A 596 1.14 -2.60 -12.22
N GLY A 597 0.57 -1.83 -11.28
CA GLY A 597 -0.70 -2.13 -10.59
C GLY A 597 -1.93 -2.26 -11.51
N ASN A 598 -1.73 -2.23 -12.82
CA ASN A 598 -2.69 -2.45 -13.89
C ASN A 598 -2.16 -3.45 -14.97
N GLU A 599 -0.86 -3.82 -14.97
CA GLU A 599 -0.21 -4.65 -16.01
C GLU A 599 0.62 -5.87 -15.54
N GLN A 600 0.74 -6.15 -14.23
CA GLN A 600 0.94 -7.53 -13.75
C GLN A 600 -0.13 -8.50 -14.31
N ALA A 601 -1.23 -7.97 -14.85
CA ALA A 601 -2.29 -8.70 -15.51
C ALA A 601 -2.00 -9.18 -16.95
N LYS A 602 -0.91 -8.79 -17.65
CA LYS A 602 -0.78 -9.08 -19.10
C LYS A 602 0.57 -9.47 -19.72
N ASN A 603 1.74 -9.01 -19.25
CA ASN A 603 2.99 -9.09 -20.06
C ASN A 603 4.19 -9.83 -19.45
N GLU A 604 3.99 -11.04 -18.89
CA GLU A 604 5.07 -12.04 -18.81
C GLU A 604 5.33 -12.73 -20.17
N ASN A 605 4.42 -12.57 -21.15
CA ASN A 605 4.42 -13.31 -22.41
C ASN A 605 5.26 -12.65 -23.52
N GLN A 606 6.60 -12.73 -23.44
CA GLN A 606 7.42 -13.25 -24.55
C GLN A 606 8.93 -13.42 -24.20
N PHE A 607 9.24 -14.55 -23.58
CA PHE A 607 9.98 -15.57 -24.35
C PHE A 607 9.01 -16.74 -24.58
N ALA A 608 8.76 -17.10 -25.85
CA ALA A 608 8.01 -18.33 -26.16
C ALA A 608 8.86 -19.56 -25.73
N ILE A 609 8.34 -20.74 -25.43
CA ILE A 609 7.21 -21.54 -25.98
C ILE A 609 6.76 -22.54 -24.86
N PRO A 610 5.52 -23.07 -24.76
CA PRO A 610 4.23 -22.77 -25.41
C PRO A 610 3.08 -22.39 -24.43
N ASN A 611 1.90 -22.08 -24.98
CA ASN A 611 0.68 -21.69 -24.25
C ASN A 611 0.13 -22.76 -23.28
N ALA A 612 -0.15 -22.34 -22.04
CA ALA A 612 -1.37 -22.69 -21.27
C ALA A 612 -1.39 -21.90 -19.94
N ARG A 613 -2.31 -20.93 -19.74
CA ARG A 613 -2.72 -20.31 -18.44
C ARG A 613 -3.67 -19.11 -18.61
N ASP A 614 -4.90 -19.33 -19.09
CA ASP A 614 -5.99 -18.34 -18.96
C ASP A 614 -6.68 -18.38 -17.56
N ASP A 615 -6.26 -19.30 -16.69
CA ASP A 615 -6.95 -19.71 -15.45
C ASP A 615 -6.34 -19.21 -14.12
N LEU A 616 -5.39 -18.27 -14.11
CA LEU A 616 -4.65 -17.91 -12.87
C LEU A 616 -5.15 -16.66 -12.12
N GLY A 617 -5.62 -15.62 -12.81
CA GLY A 617 -6.07 -14.37 -12.16
C GLY A 617 -7.27 -14.53 -11.21
N ALA A 618 -7.92 -15.70 -11.23
CA ALA A 618 -9.00 -16.06 -10.31
C ALA A 618 -8.54 -16.80 -9.03
N LYS A 619 -7.24 -17.11 -8.87
CA LYS A 619 -6.77 -18.01 -7.79
C LYS A 619 -6.42 -17.32 -6.48
N ALA A 620 -5.91 -16.09 -6.49
CA ALA A 620 -5.62 -15.35 -5.25
C ALA A 620 -6.88 -15.20 -4.37
N ALA A 621 -8.02 -14.90 -5.01
CA ALA A 621 -9.33 -14.83 -4.38
C ALA A 621 -9.95 -16.19 -3.96
N ASN A 622 -9.22 -17.31 -4.09
CA ASN A 622 -9.69 -18.67 -3.81
C ASN A 622 -8.70 -19.53 -2.99
N THR A 623 -7.52 -19.04 -2.61
CA THR A 623 -6.60 -19.77 -1.74
C THR A 623 -7.13 -19.77 -0.29
N PRO A 624 -7.49 -20.92 0.31
CA PRO A 624 -8.00 -20.95 1.68
C PRO A 624 -6.87 -20.61 2.67
N PHE A 625 -7.02 -19.57 3.47
CA PHE A 625 -6.07 -19.26 4.55
C PHE A 625 -6.52 -19.78 5.92
N TRP A 626 -5.59 -19.75 6.87
CA TRP A 626 -5.84 -19.57 8.28
C TRP A 626 -5.06 -18.34 8.80
N ILE A 627 -5.49 -17.79 9.94
CA ILE A 627 -4.84 -16.75 10.77
C ILE A 627 -4.76 -17.29 12.19
N ALA A 628 -5.22 -16.53 13.22
CA ALA A 628 -4.88 -16.78 14.58
C ALA A 628 -5.95 -16.51 15.71
N CYS A 629 -6.22 -17.39 16.75
CA CYS A 629 -6.12 -17.09 18.24
C CYS A 629 -5.85 -18.05 19.44
N VAL A 630 -5.47 -17.51 20.64
CA VAL A 630 -4.69 -18.20 21.74
C VAL A 630 -4.84 -17.73 23.22
N PHE A 631 -4.48 -18.64 24.14
CA PHE A 631 -4.80 -18.62 25.56
C PHE A 631 -3.78 -19.52 26.35
N PRO A 632 -2.80 -18.97 27.07
CA PRO A 632 -1.79 -19.75 27.81
C PRO A 632 -1.62 -19.38 29.29
N GLY A 633 -2.11 -18.22 29.73
CA GLY A 633 -2.38 -17.95 31.14
C GLY A 633 -3.59 -18.77 31.61
N GLU A 634 -3.90 -18.73 32.91
CA GLU A 634 -5.08 -19.42 33.45
C GLU A 634 -6.40 -18.67 33.17
N GLU A 635 -6.33 -17.41 32.73
CA GLU A 635 -7.53 -16.60 32.41
C GLU A 635 -8.29 -17.08 31.17
N MET A 636 -7.65 -17.91 30.32
CA MET A 636 -8.20 -18.41 29.06
C MET A 636 -8.75 -17.27 28.16
N ALA A 637 -7.96 -16.20 28.04
CA ALA A 637 -8.21 -14.98 27.28
C ALA A 637 -7.01 -14.67 26.35
N LEU A 638 -7.21 -13.76 25.40
CA LEU A 638 -6.12 -13.21 24.59
C LEU A 638 -5.12 -12.47 25.48
N PRO A 639 -3.85 -12.41 25.07
CA PRO A 639 -2.63 -11.64 26.25
C PRO A 639 -2.99 -10.14 26.46
N ASP A 640 -3.87 -9.58 25.62
CA ASP A 640 -4.36 -8.18 25.59
C ASP A 640 -5.64 -7.99 26.43
N GLY A 641 -6.16 -9.10 26.98
CA GLY A 641 -7.39 -9.16 27.78
C GLY A 641 -8.67 -9.41 26.98
N ALA A 642 -8.62 -9.52 25.65
CA ALA A 642 -9.81 -9.82 24.85
C ALA A 642 -10.29 -11.27 25.06
N SER A 643 -11.61 -11.47 25.15
CA SER A 643 -12.15 -12.81 25.42
C SER A 643 -12.08 -13.72 24.19
N ILE A 644 -12.17 -15.04 24.38
CA ILE A 644 -12.35 -16.02 23.29
C ILE A 644 -13.53 -15.64 22.39
N SER A 645 -14.65 -15.20 22.96
CA SER A 645 -15.81 -14.74 22.19
C SER A 645 -15.50 -13.47 21.37
N SER A 646 -14.70 -12.56 21.92
CA SER A 646 -14.24 -11.35 21.23
C SER A 646 -13.30 -11.69 20.07
N ALA A 647 -12.32 -12.57 20.30
CA ALA A 647 -11.45 -13.09 19.25
C ALA A 647 -12.32 -13.72 18.14
N VAL A 648 -13.18 -14.68 18.49
CA VAL A 648 -14.06 -15.38 17.54
C VAL A 648 -15.06 -14.44 16.84
N ASP A 649 -15.44 -13.29 17.40
CA ASP A 649 -16.17 -12.25 16.64
C ASP A 649 -15.27 -11.50 15.65
N ALA A 650 -14.11 -10.98 16.08
CA ALA A 650 -13.14 -10.34 15.18
C ALA A 650 -12.69 -11.26 14.04
N MET A 651 -12.63 -12.57 14.32
CA MET A 651 -12.34 -13.60 13.34
C MET A 651 -13.45 -13.77 12.29
N LEU A 652 -14.72 -13.81 12.70
CA LEU A 652 -15.80 -14.37 11.87
C LEU A 652 -16.86 -13.38 11.44
N ASN A 653 -16.94 -12.23 12.10
CA ASN A 653 -17.97 -11.25 11.83
C ASN A 653 -17.73 -10.61 10.44
N PRO A 654 -18.71 -10.66 9.50
CA PRO A 654 -18.58 -10.06 8.18
C PRO A 654 -18.57 -8.52 8.20
N ALA A 655 -18.94 -7.89 9.33
CA ALA A 655 -18.83 -6.43 9.50
C ALA A 655 -17.40 -5.96 9.84
N VAL A 656 -16.51 -6.90 10.19
CA VAL A 656 -15.08 -6.61 10.50
C VAL A 656 -14.22 -6.64 9.23
N ALA A 657 -14.44 -7.66 8.40
CA ALA A 657 -13.96 -7.80 7.03
C ALA A 657 -14.96 -8.68 6.25
N ARG A 658 -15.16 -8.41 4.96
CA ARG A 658 -16.14 -9.12 4.10
C ARG A 658 -15.72 -10.56 3.86
N SER A 659 -14.41 -10.73 3.77
CA SER A 659 -13.71 -11.93 3.38
C SER A 659 -13.76 -12.93 4.56
N GLN A 660 -14.23 -14.16 4.30
CA GLN A 660 -14.86 -15.03 5.30
C GLN A 660 -14.11 -16.35 5.56
N PRO A 661 -14.14 -16.95 6.77
CA PRO A 661 -13.15 -17.97 7.12
C PRO A 661 -13.56 -19.50 6.87
N TRP A 662 -12.58 -20.46 6.85
CA TRP A 662 -12.28 -21.97 6.73
C TRP A 662 -11.84 -22.81 8.00
N GLY A 663 -10.65 -22.70 8.66
CA GLY A 663 -10.32 -23.45 9.92
C GLY A 663 -9.78 -22.77 11.24
N ILE A 664 -10.59 -22.33 12.24
CA ILE A 664 -10.05 -21.69 13.50
C ILE A 664 -9.43 -22.69 14.45
N GLY A 665 -8.59 -22.20 15.36
CA GLY A 665 -8.31 -22.94 16.58
C GLY A 665 -7.23 -22.28 17.41
N ILE A 666 -6.20 -23.02 17.78
CA ILE A 666 -5.29 -22.69 18.88
C ILE A 666 -3.87 -23.15 18.53
N ASN A 667 -2.87 -22.26 18.65
CA ASN A 667 -1.44 -22.49 18.37
C ASN A 667 -0.61 -22.21 19.66
N CYS A 668 0.72 -22.44 19.69
CA CYS A 668 1.61 -22.69 20.86
C CYS A 668 1.03 -22.45 22.27
N THR A 669 0.04 -23.27 22.66
CA THR A 669 -0.41 -23.39 24.04
C THR A 669 -0.17 -24.82 24.52
N LYS A 670 -0.35 -25.02 25.82
CA LYS A 670 -0.20 -26.32 26.44
C LYS A 670 -1.33 -27.25 26.06
N VAL A 671 -0.98 -28.48 25.67
CA VAL A 671 -1.92 -29.51 25.21
C VAL A 671 -3.08 -29.72 26.20
N TRP A 672 -2.83 -29.69 27.51
CA TRP A 672 -3.87 -29.85 28.54
C TRP A 672 -4.90 -28.72 28.57
N LYS A 673 -4.60 -27.51 28.08
CA LYS A 673 -5.55 -26.39 28.00
C LYS A 673 -6.53 -26.54 26.84
N LEU A 674 -6.17 -27.28 25.79
CA LEU A 674 -6.99 -27.38 24.57
C LEU A 674 -8.40 -27.92 24.83
N LYS A 675 -8.62 -28.83 25.79
CA LYS A 675 -9.98 -29.34 26.08
C LYS A 675 -10.96 -28.24 26.47
N GLU A 676 -10.54 -27.31 27.34
CA GLU A 676 -11.39 -26.17 27.72
C GLU A 676 -11.47 -25.13 26.59
N LEU A 677 -10.35 -24.83 25.96
CA LEU A 677 -10.26 -23.81 24.92
C LEU A 677 -11.10 -24.17 23.69
N ILE A 678 -11.06 -25.43 23.25
CA ILE A 678 -11.93 -25.93 22.18
C ILE A 678 -13.39 -25.84 22.61
N ALA A 679 -13.74 -26.16 23.87
CA ALA A 679 -15.13 -26.03 24.34
C ALA A 679 -15.63 -24.57 24.36
N ARG A 680 -14.78 -23.61 24.74
CA ARG A 680 -15.08 -22.17 24.67
C ARG A 680 -15.16 -21.66 23.23
N PHE A 681 -14.30 -22.16 22.34
CA PHE A 681 -14.36 -21.91 20.89
C PHE A 681 -15.68 -22.44 20.31
N GLU A 682 -16.03 -23.70 20.56
CA GLU A 682 -17.28 -24.32 20.10
C GLU A 682 -18.54 -23.54 20.52
N ALA A 683 -18.52 -22.86 21.67
CA ALA A 683 -19.61 -21.99 22.11
C ALA A 683 -19.65 -20.69 21.29
N ALA A 684 -18.54 -19.95 21.21
CA ALA A 684 -18.49 -18.70 20.43
C ALA A 684 -18.74 -18.91 18.92
N VAL A 685 -18.38 -20.07 18.39
CA VAL A 685 -18.71 -20.51 17.03
C VAL A 685 -20.20 -20.74 16.84
N ALA A 686 -20.86 -21.38 17.81
CA ALA A 686 -22.31 -21.56 17.77
C ALA A 686 -23.03 -20.20 17.80
N ASP A 687 -22.55 -19.23 18.59
CA ASP A 687 -23.09 -17.86 18.62
C ASP A 687 -22.97 -17.17 17.25
N GLN A 688 -21.84 -17.31 16.56
CA GLN A 688 -21.60 -16.68 15.25
C GLN A 688 -22.39 -17.34 14.10
N VAL A 689 -22.60 -18.66 14.16
CA VAL A 689 -23.54 -19.38 13.27
C VAL A 689 -24.98 -18.95 13.57
N GLN A 690 -25.37 -18.83 14.84
CA GLN A 690 -26.71 -18.39 15.24
C GLN A 690 -26.99 -16.92 14.87
N ALA A 691 -25.97 -16.06 14.86
CA ALA A 691 -26.05 -14.68 14.37
C ALA A 691 -26.14 -14.58 12.83
N GLY A 692 -25.91 -15.68 12.10
CA GLY A 692 -25.86 -15.68 10.64
C GLY A 692 -24.61 -15.01 10.06
N HIS A 693 -23.55 -14.85 10.85
CA HIS A 693 -22.27 -14.32 10.38
C HIS A 693 -21.52 -15.33 9.50
N VAL A 694 -21.71 -16.62 9.78
CA VAL A 694 -21.14 -17.78 9.07
C VAL A 694 -22.21 -18.84 8.82
N ASN A 695 -22.21 -19.45 7.62
CA ASN A 695 -23.22 -20.44 7.21
C ASN A 695 -23.06 -21.80 7.90
N GLU A 696 -21.82 -22.17 8.24
CA GLU A 696 -21.47 -23.44 8.88
C GLU A 696 -20.24 -23.24 9.77
N ALA A 697 -20.01 -24.22 10.65
CA ALA A 697 -18.81 -24.30 11.47
C ALA A 697 -17.59 -24.78 10.65
N PRO A 698 -16.35 -24.62 11.17
CA PRO A 698 -15.13 -24.64 10.36
C PRO A 698 -14.31 -25.89 10.54
N ALA A 699 -13.18 -25.99 9.84
CA ALA A 699 -12.09 -26.82 10.31
C ALA A 699 -11.58 -26.34 11.68
N LEU A 700 -11.02 -27.23 12.49
CA LEU A 700 -10.35 -26.88 13.75
C LEU A 700 -8.83 -27.01 13.56
N VAL A 701 -8.05 -25.93 13.68
CA VAL A 701 -6.57 -25.95 13.58
C VAL A 701 -5.96 -26.01 14.99
N LEU A 702 -5.29 -27.11 15.32
CA LEU A 702 -4.61 -27.31 16.60
C LEU A 702 -3.10 -27.44 16.39
N TYR A 703 -2.35 -26.47 16.92
CA TYR A 703 -0.90 -26.38 16.79
C TYR A 703 -0.22 -26.07 18.15
N PRO A 704 -0.50 -26.86 19.21
CA PRO A 704 0.07 -26.64 20.55
C PRO A 704 1.60 -26.83 20.55
N ASP A 705 2.27 -26.33 21.59
CA ASP A 705 3.69 -26.58 21.76
C ASP A 705 3.95 -28.04 22.16
N GLY A 706 5.01 -28.62 21.61
CA GLY A 706 5.42 -30.01 21.80
C GLY A 706 6.19 -30.22 23.09
N THR A 707 5.69 -29.70 24.22
CA THR A 707 6.35 -29.83 25.53
C THR A 707 5.42 -30.42 26.59
N ASP A 708 5.98 -31.29 27.44
CA ASP A 708 5.30 -31.84 28.61
C ASP A 708 5.53 -30.99 29.89
N GLY A 709 5.76 -29.67 29.73
CA GLY A 709 5.90 -28.75 30.88
C GLY A 709 6.81 -27.54 30.71
N GLU A 710 7.70 -27.51 29.72
CA GLU A 710 8.66 -26.40 29.53
C GLU A 710 7.95 -25.11 29.07
N VAL A 711 8.28 -23.96 29.66
CA VAL A 711 7.76 -22.64 29.22
C VAL A 711 8.87 -21.89 28.51
N TYR A 712 8.53 -21.19 27.42
CA TYR A 712 9.49 -20.33 26.73
C TYR A 712 9.60 -18.96 27.41
N ASN A 713 10.77 -18.68 27.94
CA ASN A 713 11.09 -17.39 28.56
C ASN A 713 11.58 -16.44 27.46
N THR A 714 10.79 -15.43 27.11
CA THR A 714 11.09 -14.45 26.06
C THR A 714 12.27 -13.52 26.37
N THR A 715 12.65 -13.35 27.64
CA THR A 715 13.79 -12.50 28.04
C THR A 715 15.11 -13.24 27.90
N THR A 716 15.20 -14.48 28.40
CA THR A 716 16.39 -15.33 28.23
C THR A 716 16.45 -15.96 26.83
N GLN A 717 15.31 -16.08 26.17
CA GLN A 717 15.06 -16.83 24.93
C GLN A 717 15.43 -18.31 25.06
N THR A 718 15.10 -18.90 26.21
CA THR A 718 15.30 -20.32 26.50
C THR A 718 14.01 -21.02 26.96
N TRP A 719 13.96 -22.33 26.75
CA TRP A 719 12.91 -23.20 27.28
C TRP A 719 13.30 -23.62 28.71
N GLU A 720 12.40 -23.40 29.66
CA GLU A 720 12.67 -23.51 31.10
C GLU A 720 11.55 -24.30 31.77
N LEU A 721 11.89 -25.30 32.59
CA LEU A 721 10.91 -26.00 33.43
C LEU A 721 10.53 -25.12 34.63
N PRO A 722 9.24 -24.83 34.89
CA PRO A 722 8.80 -24.10 36.07
C PRO A 722 9.29 -24.76 37.38
N ALA A 723 9.61 -23.95 38.38
CA ALA A 723 10.22 -24.44 39.62
C ALA A 723 9.34 -25.47 40.37
N GLY A 724 9.79 -26.72 40.41
CA GLY A 724 9.04 -27.85 41.00
C GLY A 724 8.15 -28.62 40.01
N GLY A 725 8.10 -28.22 38.75
CA GLY A 725 7.41 -28.94 37.69
C GLY A 725 7.94 -30.37 37.50
N LYS A 726 7.02 -31.32 37.37
CA LYS A 726 7.30 -32.68 36.93
C LYS A 726 6.53 -32.94 35.64
N VAL A 727 7.19 -33.55 34.66
CA VAL A 727 6.51 -34.21 33.54
C VAL A 727 5.58 -35.28 34.13
N GLN A 728 4.27 -35.06 34.03
CA GLN A 728 3.24 -35.99 34.48
C GLN A 728 2.06 -35.97 33.49
N GLY A 729 1.94 -37.03 32.71
CA GLY A 729 0.90 -37.23 31.71
C GLY A 729 1.18 -38.47 30.86
N ALA A 730 0.30 -38.74 29.91
CA ALA A 730 0.67 -39.50 28.71
C ALA A 730 1.56 -38.62 27.81
N PRO A 731 2.30 -39.19 26.83
CA PRO A 731 3.01 -38.41 25.83
C PRO A 731 2.13 -37.34 25.17
N TRP A 732 2.72 -36.20 24.81
CA TRP A 732 2.05 -35.08 24.14
C TRP A 732 1.16 -35.53 22.95
N GLU A 733 1.63 -36.49 22.15
CA GLU A 733 0.92 -37.07 21.01
C GLU A 733 -0.36 -37.79 21.41
N GLU A 734 -0.33 -38.56 22.50
CA GLU A 734 -1.47 -39.34 22.98
C GLU A 734 -2.53 -38.41 23.57
N GLN A 735 -2.09 -37.41 24.35
CA GLN A 735 -2.96 -36.34 24.87
C GLN A 735 -3.64 -35.58 23.71
N LEU A 736 -2.86 -35.15 22.71
CA LEU A 736 -3.37 -34.40 21.56
C LEU A 736 -4.29 -35.25 20.68
N ALA A 737 -3.97 -36.53 20.46
CA ALA A 737 -4.82 -37.46 19.74
C ALA A 737 -6.13 -37.78 20.49
N GLU A 738 -6.14 -37.81 21.83
CA GLU A 738 -7.38 -37.87 22.60
C GLU A 738 -8.23 -36.61 22.39
N ILE A 739 -7.62 -35.43 22.45
CA ILE A 739 -8.29 -34.13 22.26
C ILE A 739 -8.90 -34.01 20.85
N VAL A 740 -8.18 -34.48 19.83
CA VAL A 740 -8.66 -34.56 18.44
C VAL A 740 -9.82 -35.55 18.30
N ARG A 741 -9.72 -36.75 18.90
CA ARG A 741 -10.82 -37.74 18.90
C ARG A 741 -12.07 -37.21 19.61
N ASP A 742 -11.89 -36.52 20.74
CA ASP A 742 -12.96 -35.84 21.48
C ASP A 742 -13.65 -34.77 20.62
N ALA A 743 -12.89 -33.87 19.99
CA ALA A 743 -13.42 -32.81 19.13
C ALA A 743 -14.14 -33.36 17.89
N LYS A 744 -13.56 -34.41 17.26
CA LYS A 744 -14.15 -35.14 16.14
C LYS A 744 -15.46 -35.83 16.51
N THR A 745 -15.52 -36.43 17.69
CA THR A 745 -16.72 -37.12 18.21
C THR A 745 -17.85 -36.14 18.53
N ARG A 746 -17.54 -34.90 18.94
CA ARG A 746 -18.55 -33.83 19.12
C ARG A 746 -19.14 -33.32 17.80
N GLY A 747 -18.48 -33.54 16.66
CA GLY A 747 -19.02 -33.26 15.32
C GLY A 747 -19.35 -31.79 15.02
N LYS A 748 -18.86 -30.84 15.82
CA LYS A 748 -19.09 -29.39 15.65
C LYS A 748 -18.14 -28.72 14.66
N TRP A 749 -17.15 -29.46 14.16
CA TRP A 749 -16.09 -28.97 13.29
C TRP A 749 -16.17 -29.71 11.95
N LYS A 750 -16.09 -28.96 10.84
CA LYS A 750 -16.15 -29.45 9.45
C LYS A 750 -14.99 -30.37 9.08
N GLN A 751 -13.82 -30.14 9.68
CA GLN A 751 -12.59 -30.91 9.54
C GLN A 751 -11.71 -30.64 10.78
N ILE A 752 -10.60 -31.35 10.96
CA ILE A 752 -9.56 -30.97 11.94
C ILE A 752 -8.19 -30.99 11.24
N VAL A 753 -7.37 -29.99 11.52
CA VAL A 753 -5.95 -29.93 11.19
C VAL A 753 -5.19 -29.97 12.52
N VAL A 754 -4.21 -30.85 12.66
CA VAL A 754 -3.44 -30.99 13.91
C VAL A 754 -1.97 -31.20 13.61
N GLY A 755 -1.11 -30.46 14.30
CA GLY A 755 0.34 -30.65 14.29
C GLY A 755 0.92 -30.20 15.63
N GLY A 756 2.15 -29.72 15.62
CA GLY A 756 2.67 -28.98 16.77
C GLY A 756 3.71 -27.96 16.34
N CYS A 757 3.78 -26.86 17.07
CA CYS A 757 4.72 -25.78 16.81
C CYS A 757 6.05 -26.06 17.53
N CYS A 758 6.62 -25.06 18.22
CA CYS A 758 7.83 -25.17 19.03
C CYS A 758 7.92 -26.49 19.82
N LYS A 759 9.10 -27.13 19.73
CA LYS A 759 9.45 -28.45 20.31
C LYS A 759 8.69 -29.67 19.76
N ALA A 760 7.66 -29.51 18.93
CA ALA A 760 7.19 -30.61 18.08
C ALA A 760 8.25 -30.91 17.01
N SER A 761 8.67 -32.17 16.95
CA SER A 761 9.68 -32.68 16.01
C SER A 761 9.02 -33.66 15.03
N HIS A 762 9.68 -34.01 13.94
CA HIS A 762 9.19 -35.06 13.04
C HIS A 762 8.84 -36.37 13.78
N ALA A 763 9.60 -36.73 14.83
CA ALA A 763 9.31 -37.89 15.66
C ALA A 763 8.05 -37.73 16.54
N HIS A 764 7.72 -36.51 16.97
CA HIS A 764 6.43 -36.19 17.61
C HIS A 764 5.28 -36.31 16.60
N LEU A 765 5.43 -35.81 15.38
CA LEU A 765 4.39 -35.83 14.35
C LEU A 765 4.09 -37.23 13.81
N ALA A 766 5.11 -38.08 13.65
CA ALA A 766 4.94 -39.46 13.23
C ALA A 766 4.05 -40.24 14.21
N ARG A 767 4.36 -40.15 15.51
CA ARG A 767 3.55 -40.78 16.57
C ARG A 767 2.17 -40.16 16.69
N LEU A 768 2.04 -38.83 16.55
CA LEU A 768 0.75 -38.15 16.51
C LEU A 768 -0.14 -38.68 15.37
N ARG A 769 0.41 -38.87 14.15
CA ARG A 769 -0.34 -39.44 13.02
C ARG A 769 -0.83 -40.85 13.32
N ASP A 770 0.02 -41.71 13.90
CA ASP A 770 -0.38 -43.05 14.32
C ASP A 770 -1.50 -43.01 15.37
N CYS A 771 -1.37 -42.19 16.43
CA CYS A 771 -2.39 -42.06 17.47
C CYS A 771 -3.72 -41.49 16.94
N VAL A 772 -3.69 -40.59 15.95
CA VAL A 772 -4.86 -39.93 15.36
C VAL A 772 -5.57 -40.79 14.31
N LEU A 773 -4.83 -41.50 13.45
CA LEU A 773 -5.38 -42.28 12.34
C LEU A 773 -5.56 -43.76 12.66
N ASN A 774 -4.58 -44.39 13.33
CA ASN A 774 -4.52 -45.84 13.55
C ASN A 774 -5.08 -46.27 14.93
N GLY A 775 -5.33 -45.33 15.84
CA GLY A 775 -5.84 -45.55 17.21
C GLY A 775 -7.24 -46.18 17.35
N ASN A 776 -7.77 -46.81 16.29
CA ASN A 776 -9.10 -47.45 16.23
C ASN A 776 -9.03 -48.99 16.12
N GLU A 777 -7.82 -49.57 15.99
CA GLU A 777 -7.62 -51.03 15.93
C GLU A 777 -7.18 -51.67 17.26
N GLN A 778 -6.43 -50.95 18.11
CA GLN A 778 -6.04 -51.48 19.43
C GLN A 778 -7.22 -51.57 20.40
N ALA A 779 -8.15 -50.60 20.38
CA ALA A 779 -9.36 -50.58 21.22
C ALA A 779 -10.45 -51.60 20.80
N LYS A 780 -10.05 -52.71 20.17
CA LYS A 780 -10.91 -53.86 19.80
C LYS A 780 -10.29 -55.22 20.16
N ASN A 781 -9.10 -55.24 20.77
CA ASN A 781 -8.39 -56.47 21.19
C ASN A 781 -8.03 -56.47 22.69
N GLU A 782 -8.65 -55.59 23.47
CA GLU A 782 -8.76 -55.65 24.94
C GLU A 782 -10.25 -55.61 25.33
#